data_AF-A0A382B7B5-F1
#
_entry.id   AF-A0A382B7B5-F1
#
_cell.length_a   1.000
_cell.length_b   1.000
_cell.length_c   1.000
_cell.angle_alpha   90.00
_cell.angle_beta   90.00
_cell.angle_gamma   90.00
#
_symmetry.space_group_name_H-M   'P 1'
#
loop_
_entity.id
_entity.type
_entity.pdbx_description
1 polymer ?
#
loop_
_entity_poly.entity_id
_entity_poly.type
_entity_poly.pdbx_seq_one_letter_code
_entity_poly.pdbx_strand_id
1 'polypeptide(L)'
;MLETVILVNLALCFLFGAILFNRKYDLSKVYGVESKSLGIAFLLLMAFTLNMMPLVSAADSDGDGVDDADDDCPDTVDQDDWSIADNGCSYPSYMDDVWQCIDGGVMVQDLTGNDDEECSVTLSYDATYMTVTTPGIANHDMEGGPGGEINSQDYSWKLPLVPVDDDDCNPDVSTDGCDMAPDRGPVAVAVNGVPFYGPEDGPGGDAVASHIGIYEEDRQQIELGVCGAHSGPGGSYHYHYDGNCMHWHGDNSNENHDVSITDDKDFLPEDLTINVGDTVVWTNNDDSPHTVTADDDEFNSGNLAEGATWSYTFTEAGTYDYHCNYHSSMTGSVTVVDPEIVWTDYDFSKVDSTVASLIIGFAFDGYPIYGAYGTIDGEVTLMRSNYVLKDGETGYNGIDDYVYSADNGGHLDACNGVFSATPEFPDGIYHYHSTMPVEGNNPSANNAFPYFINCYAGIAEDSNFDGGALEGGGDGGGPMTGPPDADGDNVGDGWDMCDDTGDTSYPDGSPIYPRGCTQEQFDLLSSDNQDAAKVAYAGDDPPAPPDADGDGIPDPEDDCADTEAGKLVYFDGCAHETEENGGEDNGNTTANETEEAPDSDSDGISDDDDACPDENASGHDADADGCIDDSDNDGVKNDVDVCPFDPSDECQLAPEEEIFPEDVPGCVHESAENYNPDATDDDGSCTYEKESTPGFGIFATILS
;
A
#
# COMPACT_ATOMS: atom_id res chain seq x y z
N MET A 1 -17.79 48.09 -2.32
CA MET A 1 -17.82 49.59 -2.40
C MET A 1 -16.43 50.17 -2.69
N LEU A 2 -15.38 49.62 -2.09
CA LEU A 2 -13.98 50.03 -2.28
C LEU A 2 -13.46 49.71 -3.70
N GLU A 3 -13.78 48.51 -4.24
CA GLU A 3 -13.48 48.13 -5.63
C GLU A 3 -14.04 49.12 -6.67
N THR A 4 -15.31 49.53 -6.50
CA THR A 4 -15.95 50.49 -7.41
C THR A 4 -15.23 51.84 -7.39
N VAL A 5 -14.69 52.24 -6.23
CA VAL A 5 -13.86 53.45 -6.09
C VAL A 5 -12.51 53.28 -6.79
N ILE A 6 -11.89 52.10 -6.72
CA ILE A 6 -10.64 51.79 -7.43
C ILE A 6 -10.84 51.80 -8.95
N LEU A 7 -11.85 51.10 -9.47
CA LEU A 7 -12.20 51.06 -10.89
C LEU A 7 -12.50 52.46 -11.46
N VAL A 8 -13.27 53.27 -10.73
CA VAL A 8 -13.56 54.66 -11.13
C VAL A 8 -12.27 55.50 -11.14
N ASN A 9 -11.40 55.34 -10.14
CA ASN A 9 -10.13 56.07 -10.11
C ASN A 9 -9.15 55.62 -11.19
N LEU A 10 -9.08 54.32 -11.52
CA LEU A 10 -8.29 53.79 -12.64
C LEU A 10 -8.78 54.33 -13.98
N ALA A 11 -10.10 54.36 -14.19
CA ALA A 11 -10.70 54.95 -15.39
C ALA A 11 -10.39 56.46 -15.51
N LEU A 12 -10.46 57.19 -14.39
CA LEU A 12 -10.06 58.59 -14.33
C LEU A 12 -8.56 58.76 -14.63
N CYS A 13 -7.69 57.93 -14.05
CA CYS A 13 -6.25 57.92 -14.34
C CYS A 13 -5.99 57.69 -15.85
N PHE A 14 -6.67 56.73 -16.48
CA PHE A 14 -6.55 56.49 -17.93
C PHE A 14 -6.96 57.72 -18.76
N LEU A 15 -8.08 58.35 -18.40
CA LEU A 15 -8.56 59.59 -19.04
C LEU A 15 -7.56 60.73 -18.88
N PHE A 16 -7.05 60.97 -17.67
CA PHE A 16 -6.06 62.02 -17.41
C PHE A 16 -4.72 61.73 -18.10
N GLY A 17 -4.25 60.48 -18.10
CA GLY A 17 -3.04 60.05 -18.79
C GLY A 17 -3.14 60.26 -20.31
N ALA A 18 -4.23 59.82 -20.93
CA ALA A 18 -4.47 60.02 -22.36
C ALA A 18 -4.51 61.50 -22.75
N ILE A 19 -5.09 62.33 -21.88
CA ILE A 19 -5.16 63.79 -22.06
C ILE A 19 -3.77 64.46 -21.91
N LEU A 20 -2.95 64.01 -20.95
CA LEU A 20 -1.61 64.56 -20.69
C LEU A 20 -0.58 64.14 -21.75
N PHE A 21 -0.65 62.91 -22.28
CA PHE A 21 0.27 62.40 -23.31
C PHE A 21 -0.05 62.93 -24.72
N ASN A 22 -1.30 63.28 -24.99
CA ASN A 22 -1.69 63.82 -26.28
C ASN A 22 -1.37 65.33 -26.37
N ARG A 23 -0.13 65.67 -26.77
CA ARG A 23 0.43 67.04 -26.92
C ARG A 23 -0.39 68.02 -27.78
N LYS A 24 -1.51 67.60 -28.37
CA LYS A 24 -2.39 68.43 -29.20
C LYS A 24 -3.35 69.33 -28.42
N TYR A 25 -3.58 69.09 -27.12
CA TYR A 25 -4.56 69.84 -26.33
C TYR A 25 -3.89 70.75 -25.29
N ASP A 26 -4.01 72.07 -25.47
CA ASP A 26 -3.58 73.08 -24.49
C ASP A 26 -4.65 73.24 -23.40
N LEU A 27 -4.56 72.40 -22.37
CA LEU A 27 -5.54 72.28 -21.28
C LEU A 27 -5.76 73.57 -20.49
N SER A 28 -4.77 74.47 -20.50
CA SER A 28 -4.86 75.79 -19.85
C SER A 28 -6.00 76.64 -20.42
N LYS A 29 -6.35 76.43 -21.70
CA LYS A 29 -7.42 77.19 -22.39
C LYS A 29 -8.81 76.61 -22.19
N VAL A 30 -8.93 75.33 -21.85
CA VAL A 30 -10.23 74.65 -21.74
C VAL A 30 -10.75 74.68 -20.31
N TYR A 31 -9.88 74.48 -19.31
CA TYR A 31 -10.27 74.33 -17.92
C TYR A 31 -9.73 75.45 -17.00
N GLY A 32 -8.89 76.35 -17.50
CA GLY A 32 -8.38 77.50 -16.73
C GLY A 32 -7.38 77.15 -15.62
N VAL A 33 -6.80 75.95 -15.65
CA VAL A 33 -5.85 75.44 -14.65
C VAL A 33 -4.49 75.19 -15.30
N GLU A 34 -3.39 75.54 -14.62
CA GLU A 34 -2.03 75.30 -15.13
C GLU A 34 -1.72 73.80 -15.23
N SER A 35 -1.02 73.39 -16.31
CA SER A 35 -0.72 71.97 -16.61
C SER A 35 0.03 71.24 -15.49
N LYS A 36 0.82 71.98 -14.68
CA LYS A 36 1.53 71.43 -13.52
C LYS A 36 0.59 70.95 -12.41
N SER A 37 -0.51 71.67 -12.17
CA SER A 37 -1.49 71.30 -11.15
C SER A 37 -2.26 70.04 -11.52
N LEU A 38 -2.52 69.83 -12.83
CA LEU A 38 -3.18 68.63 -13.33
C LEU A 38 -2.27 67.39 -13.22
N GLY A 39 -0.97 67.55 -13.47
CA GLY A 39 0.02 66.48 -13.28
C GLY A 39 0.19 66.06 -11.82
N ILE A 40 0.16 67.02 -10.88
CA ILE A 40 0.17 66.73 -9.43
C ILE A 40 -1.10 66.00 -9.01
N ALA A 41 -2.27 66.43 -9.50
CA ALA A 41 -3.54 65.76 -9.21
C ALA A 41 -3.57 64.32 -9.74
N PHE A 42 -3.04 64.07 -10.95
CA PHE A 42 -2.90 62.73 -11.51
C PHE A 42 -1.97 61.84 -10.67
N LEU A 43 -0.80 62.35 -10.26
CA LEU A 43 0.14 61.60 -9.40
C LEU A 43 -0.46 61.29 -8.02
N LEU A 44 -1.21 62.22 -7.43
CA LEU A 44 -1.90 61.99 -6.15
C LEU A 44 -3.04 60.96 -6.30
N LEU A 45 -3.79 60.99 -7.41
CA LEU A 45 -4.83 60.00 -7.68
C LEU A 45 -4.23 58.60 -7.88
N MET A 46 -3.12 58.50 -8.63
CA MET A 46 -2.39 57.24 -8.84
C MET A 46 -1.80 56.70 -7.53
N ALA A 47 -1.17 57.56 -6.72
CA ALA A 47 -0.64 57.17 -5.42
C ALA A 47 -1.76 56.73 -4.46
N PHE A 48 -2.93 57.37 -4.51
CA PHE A 48 -4.08 56.98 -3.71
C PHE A 48 -4.66 55.62 -4.16
N THR A 49 -4.74 55.36 -5.47
CA THR A 49 -5.16 54.04 -5.98
C THR A 49 -4.17 52.94 -5.63
N LEU A 50 -2.86 53.20 -5.80
CA LEU A 50 -1.82 52.22 -5.50
C LEU A 50 -1.75 51.90 -3.99
N ASN A 51 -2.05 52.86 -3.12
CA ASN A 51 -2.12 52.61 -1.67
C ASN A 51 -3.42 51.93 -1.23
N MET A 52 -4.47 51.88 -2.06
CA MET A 52 -5.72 51.18 -1.73
C MET A 52 -5.83 49.78 -2.34
N MET A 53 -4.98 49.43 -3.32
CA MET A 53 -4.92 48.07 -3.86
C MET A 53 -4.62 47.00 -2.80
N PRO A 54 -3.64 47.19 -1.88
CA PRO A 54 -3.34 46.22 -0.83
C PRO A 54 -4.45 46.10 0.23
N LEU A 55 -5.41 47.03 0.27
CA LEU A 55 -6.55 46.99 1.19
C LEU A 55 -7.75 46.24 0.61
N VAL A 56 -7.72 45.91 -0.68
CA VAL A 56 -8.73 45.07 -1.35
C VAL A 56 -8.22 43.64 -1.48
N SER A 57 -6.92 43.44 -1.69
CA SER A 57 -6.32 42.10 -1.62
C SER A 57 -6.07 41.60 -0.19
N ALA A 58 -6.57 42.31 0.82
CA ALA A 58 -6.49 41.94 2.24
C ALA A 58 -7.88 42.02 2.88
N ALA A 59 -8.91 41.89 2.04
CA ALA A 59 -10.29 41.83 2.46
C ALA A 59 -10.61 40.35 2.62
N ASP A 60 -11.27 40.02 3.71
CA ASP A 60 -11.77 38.69 4.05
C ASP A 60 -13.27 38.91 4.33
N SER A 61 -14.10 38.53 3.35
CA SER A 61 -15.51 38.92 3.28
C SER A 61 -16.43 38.05 4.13
N ASP A 62 -16.11 36.76 4.27
CA ASP A 62 -16.86 35.78 5.06
C ASP A 62 -16.25 35.53 6.45
N GLY A 63 -15.01 35.96 6.67
CA GLY A 63 -14.34 35.99 7.98
C GLY A 63 -13.63 34.69 8.33
N ASP A 64 -13.26 33.90 7.33
CA ASP A 64 -12.63 32.58 7.46
C ASP A 64 -11.11 32.67 7.72
N GLY A 65 -10.53 33.86 7.54
CA GLY A 65 -9.10 34.13 7.75
C GLY A 65 -8.26 34.10 6.47
N VAL A 66 -8.86 33.83 5.31
CA VAL A 66 -8.23 33.86 3.99
C VAL A 66 -8.67 35.14 3.26
N ASP A 67 -7.74 35.78 2.56
CA ASP A 67 -8.07 37.00 1.82
C ASP A 67 -8.89 36.63 0.56
N ASP A 68 -9.95 37.40 0.24
CA ASP A 68 -10.86 37.28 -0.92
C ASP A 68 -10.15 37.05 -2.29
N ALA A 69 -8.85 37.36 -2.37
CA ALA A 69 -8.04 37.20 -3.57
C ALA A 69 -7.44 35.79 -3.72
N ASP A 70 -7.26 35.09 -2.61
CA ASP A 70 -6.66 33.76 -2.46
C ASP A 70 -7.69 32.71 -1.97
N ASP A 71 -8.93 33.14 -1.72
CA ASP A 71 -10.07 32.33 -1.27
C ASP A 71 -10.88 31.75 -2.44
N ASP A 72 -10.90 30.42 -2.54
CA ASP A 72 -11.65 29.62 -3.51
C ASP A 72 -13.10 29.32 -3.05
N CYS A 73 -13.41 29.54 -1.77
CA CYS A 73 -14.69 29.28 -1.12
C CYS A 73 -15.27 30.53 -0.42
N PRO A 74 -15.72 31.55 -1.17
CA PRO A 74 -16.06 32.90 -0.66
C PRO A 74 -17.34 33.04 0.18
N ASP A 75 -17.94 31.92 0.57
CA ASP A 75 -19.13 31.85 1.41
C ASP A 75 -18.92 30.77 2.50
N THR A 76 -17.68 30.55 2.94
CA THR A 76 -17.35 29.57 3.97
C THR A 76 -17.99 29.96 5.28
N VAL A 77 -18.61 28.97 5.94
CA VAL A 77 -19.27 29.15 7.22
C VAL A 77 -18.48 28.37 8.26
N ASP A 78 -18.04 29.08 9.29
CA ASP A 78 -17.46 28.49 10.50
C ASP A 78 -18.44 27.47 11.10
N GLN A 79 -17.99 26.22 11.18
CA GLN A 79 -18.75 25.05 11.61
C GLN A 79 -17.97 24.36 12.74
N ASP A 80 -18.68 23.93 13.78
CA ASP A 80 -18.07 23.12 14.84
C ASP A 80 -17.50 21.83 14.21
N ASP A 81 -16.27 21.44 14.60
CA ASP A 81 -15.53 20.26 14.12
C ASP A 81 -15.13 20.30 12.63
N TRP A 82 -14.97 21.50 12.07
CA TRP A 82 -14.42 21.74 10.73
C TRP A 82 -13.24 22.72 10.79
N SER A 83 -12.22 22.43 10.00
CA SER A 83 -11.02 23.26 9.80
C SER A 83 -11.14 24.04 8.49
N ILE A 84 -10.35 25.12 8.32
CA ILE A 84 -10.33 25.97 7.11
C ILE A 84 -8.96 25.82 6.47
N ALA A 85 -8.93 25.39 5.21
CA ALA A 85 -7.70 25.23 4.44
C ALA A 85 -7.14 26.58 3.98
N ASP A 86 -5.90 26.59 3.49
CA ASP A 86 -5.22 27.78 3.01
C ASP A 86 -5.92 28.48 1.83
N ASN A 87 -6.82 27.79 1.13
CA ASN A 87 -7.63 28.33 0.05
C ASN A 87 -9.05 28.75 0.48
N GLY A 88 -9.32 28.84 1.79
CA GLY A 88 -10.59 29.30 2.35
C GLY A 88 -11.69 28.23 2.40
N CYS A 89 -11.45 27.04 1.85
CA CYS A 89 -12.43 25.96 1.88
C CYS A 89 -12.41 25.20 3.22
N SER A 90 -13.59 24.94 3.78
CA SER A 90 -13.72 24.18 5.02
C SER A 90 -13.71 22.67 4.77
N TYR A 91 -13.07 21.90 5.65
CA TYR A 91 -13.06 20.43 5.64
C TYR A 91 -13.20 19.86 7.07
N PRO A 92 -13.60 18.59 7.25
CA PRO A 92 -13.76 18.01 8.58
C PRO A 92 -12.44 17.96 9.36
N SER A 93 -12.42 18.47 10.61
CA SER A 93 -11.18 18.61 11.37
C SER A 93 -10.55 17.28 11.79
N TYR A 94 -11.29 16.18 11.76
CA TYR A 94 -10.72 14.86 12.04
C TYR A 94 -9.68 14.44 10.98
N MET A 95 -9.65 15.08 9.81
CA MET A 95 -8.68 14.80 8.75
C MET A 95 -7.33 15.50 8.96
N ASP A 96 -7.19 16.41 9.93
CA ASP A 96 -5.99 17.22 10.14
C ASP A 96 -4.73 16.38 10.36
N ASP A 97 -4.83 15.28 11.12
CA ASP A 97 -3.69 14.45 11.54
C ASP A 97 -3.73 13.03 10.93
N VAL A 98 -4.57 12.80 9.91
CA VAL A 98 -4.79 11.45 9.34
C VAL A 98 -3.86 11.17 8.17
N TRP A 99 -3.57 12.18 7.35
CA TRP A 99 -2.77 12.03 6.14
C TRP A 99 -1.27 11.94 6.45
N GLN A 100 -0.59 11.03 5.76
CA GLN A 100 0.85 10.80 5.87
C GLN A 100 1.58 11.46 4.69
N CYS A 101 2.89 11.68 4.84
CA CYS A 101 3.75 12.25 3.79
C CYS A 101 3.34 13.66 3.30
N ILE A 102 2.67 14.44 4.13
CA ILE A 102 2.39 15.87 3.88
C ILE A 102 3.69 16.68 4.08
N ASP A 103 3.88 17.77 3.33
CA ASP A 103 4.93 18.78 3.55
C ASP A 103 6.41 18.32 3.50
N GLY A 104 6.77 17.52 2.49
CA GLY A 104 8.19 17.28 2.15
C GLY A 104 8.66 15.82 2.16
N GLY A 105 7.70 14.90 2.23
CA GLY A 105 7.86 13.50 1.86
C GLY A 105 8.77 12.64 2.72
N VAL A 106 8.58 11.32 2.63
CA VAL A 106 9.44 10.32 3.28
C VAL A 106 10.21 9.59 2.19
N MET A 107 11.54 9.56 2.30
CA MET A 107 12.35 8.74 1.41
C MET A 107 12.25 7.29 1.87
N VAL A 108 11.92 6.39 0.95
CA VAL A 108 11.72 4.96 1.21
C VAL A 108 12.51 4.13 0.23
N GLN A 109 12.83 2.89 0.59
CA GLN A 109 13.60 2.00 -0.26
C GLN A 109 12.68 1.10 -1.11
N ASP A 110 12.91 1.05 -2.42
CA ASP A 110 12.47 -0.07 -3.25
C ASP A 110 13.48 -1.21 -3.07
N LEU A 111 13.05 -2.27 -2.37
CA LEU A 111 13.88 -3.44 -2.08
C LEU A 111 14.21 -4.25 -3.35
N THR A 112 13.36 -4.17 -4.38
CA THR A 112 13.54 -4.87 -5.66
C THR A 112 14.55 -4.14 -6.56
N GLY A 113 14.46 -2.80 -6.63
CA GLY A 113 15.32 -1.95 -7.47
C GLY A 113 16.62 -1.50 -6.80
N ASN A 114 16.67 -1.48 -5.46
CA ASN A 114 17.68 -0.75 -4.66
C ASN A 114 17.77 0.74 -5.00
N ASP A 115 16.64 1.35 -5.34
CA ASP A 115 16.49 2.78 -5.61
C ASP A 115 15.68 3.43 -4.47
N ASP A 116 15.96 4.72 -4.21
CA ASP A 116 15.23 5.52 -3.23
C ASP A 116 14.04 6.21 -3.91
N GLU A 117 12.84 6.04 -3.35
CA GLU A 117 11.61 6.69 -3.80
C GLU A 117 11.09 7.68 -2.74
N GLU A 118 10.28 8.66 -3.15
CA GLU A 118 9.73 9.68 -2.24
C GLU A 118 8.21 9.53 -2.08
N CYS A 119 7.76 9.13 -0.90
CA CYS A 119 6.36 9.24 -0.50
C CYS A 119 5.99 10.70 -0.39
N SER A 120 4.92 11.15 -1.06
CA SER A 120 4.41 12.51 -0.87
C SER A 120 2.90 12.57 -1.10
N VAL A 121 2.21 13.38 -0.29
CA VAL A 121 0.79 13.65 -0.46
C VAL A 121 0.57 15.15 -0.49
N THR A 122 -0.24 15.61 -1.44
CA THR A 122 -0.72 16.99 -1.50
C THR A 122 -2.24 16.99 -1.48
N LEU A 123 -2.80 17.76 -0.56
CA LEU A 123 -4.24 17.92 -0.42
C LEU A 123 -4.67 19.29 -0.92
N SER A 124 -5.80 19.32 -1.61
CA SER A 124 -6.50 20.56 -1.95
C SER A 124 -7.99 20.36 -1.77
N TYR A 125 -8.71 21.43 -1.49
CA TYR A 125 -10.10 21.36 -1.08
C TYR A 125 -10.96 22.25 -1.96
N ASP A 126 -12.17 21.80 -2.26
CA ASP A 126 -13.25 22.68 -2.71
C ASP A 126 -14.46 22.54 -1.77
N ALA A 127 -15.57 23.19 -2.11
CA ALA A 127 -16.76 23.20 -1.26
C ALA A 127 -17.43 21.81 -1.09
N THR A 128 -17.01 20.78 -1.82
CA THR A 128 -17.65 19.44 -1.85
C THR A 128 -16.64 18.31 -1.72
N TYR A 129 -15.44 18.47 -2.27
CA TYR A 129 -14.44 17.40 -2.38
C TYR A 129 -13.09 17.81 -1.83
N MET A 130 -12.37 16.82 -1.33
CA MET A 130 -10.92 16.86 -1.17
C MET A 130 -10.29 16.22 -2.41
N THR A 131 -9.26 16.84 -2.96
CA THR A 131 -8.42 16.26 -4.02
C THR A 131 -7.07 15.87 -3.44
N VAL A 132 -6.75 14.58 -3.53
CA VAL A 132 -5.49 13.97 -3.07
C VAL A 132 -4.59 13.78 -4.30
N THR A 133 -3.42 14.39 -4.31
CA THR A 133 -2.41 14.21 -5.36
C THR A 133 -1.17 13.55 -4.78
N THR A 134 -0.67 12.49 -5.43
CA THR A 134 0.35 11.61 -4.84
C THR A 134 1.07 10.81 -5.92
N PRO A 135 2.36 10.44 -5.71
CA PRO A 135 3.06 9.54 -6.59
C PRO A 135 2.70 8.06 -6.39
N GLY A 136 1.84 7.73 -5.41
CA GLY A 136 1.50 6.33 -5.12
C GLY A 136 2.68 5.54 -4.55
N ILE A 137 3.56 6.22 -3.82
CA ILE A 137 4.70 5.64 -3.12
C ILE A 137 4.36 5.55 -1.64
N ALA A 138 4.61 4.39 -1.03
CA ALA A 138 4.31 4.16 0.39
C ALA A 138 5.29 4.89 1.31
N ASN A 139 4.90 5.10 2.56
CA ASN A 139 5.75 5.66 3.62
C ASN A 139 6.62 4.60 4.33
N HIS A 140 6.72 3.41 3.75
CA HIS A 140 7.49 2.28 4.22
C HIS A 140 8.25 1.65 3.05
N ASP A 141 9.23 0.78 3.33
CA ASP A 141 9.93 0.08 2.26
C ASP A 141 8.97 -0.81 1.48
N MET A 142 9.22 -0.90 0.17
CA MET A 142 8.33 -1.56 -0.75
C MET A 142 9.06 -2.67 -1.49
N GLU A 143 8.30 -3.68 -1.87
CA GLU A 143 8.76 -4.77 -2.71
C GLU A 143 7.85 -4.86 -3.93
N GLY A 144 8.47 -4.86 -5.11
CA GLY A 144 7.76 -4.81 -6.37
C GLY A 144 7.04 -6.11 -6.73
N GLY A 145 7.50 -7.25 -6.22
CA GLY A 145 6.93 -8.56 -6.53
C GLY A 145 6.96 -8.88 -8.04
N PRO A 146 5.99 -9.64 -8.57
CA PRO A 146 5.98 -10.11 -9.96
C PRO A 146 5.87 -9.00 -11.01
N GLY A 147 5.35 -7.83 -10.64
CA GLY A 147 5.25 -6.65 -11.51
C GLY A 147 6.58 -5.97 -11.83
N GLY A 148 7.64 -6.32 -11.09
CA GLY A 148 8.97 -5.74 -11.22
C GLY A 148 9.12 -4.42 -10.46
N GLU A 149 10.02 -3.55 -10.95
CA GLU A 149 10.40 -2.29 -10.30
C GLU A 149 9.19 -1.37 -10.03
N ILE A 150 9.21 -0.72 -8.87
CA ILE A 150 8.21 0.26 -8.47
C ILE A 150 8.52 1.59 -9.15
N ASN A 151 7.50 2.31 -9.59
CA ASN A 151 7.67 3.59 -10.25
C ASN A 151 6.65 4.61 -9.71
N SER A 152 7.12 5.84 -9.52
CA SER A 152 6.26 6.99 -9.22
C SER A 152 5.18 7.21 -10.29
N GLN A 153 3.96 7.50 -9.82
CA GLN A 153 2.77 7.75 -10.63
C GLN A 153 2.34 9.23 -10.53
N ASP A 154 1.27 9.62 -11.24
CA ASP A 154 0.68 10.97 -11.18
C ASP A 154 -0.79 10.88 -10.74
N TYR A 155 -1.06 10.29 -9.58
CA TYR A 155 -2.42 10.08 -9.11
C TYR A 155 -3.09 11.39 -8.67
N SER A 156 -4.39 11.49 -8.95
CA SER A 156 -5.26 12.58 -8.48
C SER A 156 -6.65 12.03 -8.18
N TRP A 157 -6.95 11.85 -6.90
CA TRP A 157 -8.21 11.28 -6.41
C TRP A 157 -9.11 12.37 -5.82
N LYS A 158 -10.41 12.28 -6.03
CA LYS A 158 -11.44 13.19 -5.49
C LYS A 158 -12.35 12.49 -4.50
N LEU A 159 -12.19 12.81 -3.23
CA LEU A 159 -12.98 12.23 -2.14
C LEU A 159 -14.07 13.20 -1.69
N PRO A 160 -15.34 12.76 -1.58
CA PRO A 160 -16.39 13.58 -0.97
C PRO A 160 -16.03 13.96 0.47
N LEU A 161 -16.16 15.23 0.85
CA LEU A 161 -15.92 15.70 2.22
C LEU A 161 -17.02 15.25 3.20
N VAL A 162 -18.22 15.03 2.67
CA VAL A 162 -19.37 14.52 3.42
C VAL A 162 -19.95 13.37 2.63
N PRO A 163 -19.69 12.11 3.05
CA PRO A 163 -20.25 10.93 2.42
C PRO A 163 -21.79 10.98 2.44
N VAL A 164 -22.40 10.43 1.39
CA VAL A 164 -23.85 10.36 1.24
C VAL A 164 -24.24 8.91 0.98
N ASP A 165 -25.04 8.35 1.89
CA ASP A 165 -25.62 7.01 1.75
C ASP A 165 -26.40 6.86 0.43
N ASP A 166 -26.24 5.72 -0.22
CA ASP A 166 -27.07 5.32 -1.35
C ASP A 166 -28.32 4.57 -0.85
N ASP A 167 -29.44 5.29 -0.75
CA ASP A 167 -30.74 4.74 -0.32
C ASP A 167 -31.26 3.60 -1.22
N ASP A 168 -30.78 3.49 -2.47
CA ASP A 168 -31.20 2.46 -3.42
C ASP A 168 -30.35 1.17 -3.28
N CYS A 169 -29.20 1.24 -2.61
CA CYS A 169 -28.35 0.10 -2.31
C CYS A 169 -28.86 -0.69 -1.08
N ASN A 170 -29.08 -2.00 -1.25
CA ASN A 170 -29.46 -2.89 -0.14
C ASN A 170 -28.74 -4.24 -0.24
N PRO A 171 -27.46 -4.28 0.14
CA PRO A 171 -26.57 -5.37 -0.18
C PRO A 171 -26.91 -6.66 0.62
N ASP A 172 -27.64 -6.54 1.75
CA ASP A 172 -28.19 -7.67 2.51
C ASP A 172 -29.22 -8.52 1.75
N VAL A 173 -29.88 -7.91 0.75
CA VAL A 173 -30.94 -8.55 -0.04
C VAL A 173 -30.49 -8.78 -1.48
N SER A 174 -29.81 -7.79 -2.07
CA SER A 174 -29.27 -7.85 -3.42
C SER A 174 -28.30 -6.70 -3.64
N THR A 175 -27.20 -6.97 -4.33
CA THR A 175 -26.32 -5.93 -4.88
C THR A 175 -26.92 -5.22 -6.11
N ASP A 176 -28.09 -5.64 -6.60
CA ASP A 176 -28.81 -4.95 -7.67
C ASP A 176 -29.21 -3.54 -7.22
N GLY A 177 -28.55 -2.52 -7.79
CA GLY A 177 -28.77 -1.12 -7.44
C GLY A 177 -27.76 -0.55 -6.44
N CYS A 178 -26.72 -1.30 -6.09
CA CYS A 178 -25.52 -0.78 -5.42
C CYS A 178 -24.44 -0.43 -6.43
N ASP A 179 -23.64 0.59 -6.11
CA ASP A 179 -22.37 0.84 -6.78
C ASP A 179 -21.33 -0.16 -6.26
N MET A 180 -20.98 -1.14 -7.11
CA MET A 180 -20.01 -2.18 -6.76
C MET A 180 -18.59 -1.64 -6.87
N ALA A 181 -17.73 -2.01 -5.91
CA ALA A 181 -16.32 -1.73 -6.02
C ALA A 181 -15.73 -2.61 -7.15
N PRO A 182 -14.74 -2.11 -7.92
CA PRO A 182 -14.05 -2.92 -8.91
C PRO A 182 -13.45 -4.20 -8.29
N ASP A 183 -13.64 -5.35 -8.93
CA ASP A 183 -12.98 -6.60 -8.52
C ASP A 183 -11.46 -6.49 -8.71
N ARG A 184 -11.03 -5.69 -9.69
CA ARG A 184 -9.63 -5.35 -10.01
C ARG A 184 -9.45 -3.85 -10.14
N GLY A 185 -8.33 -3.34 -9.66
CA GLY A 185 -7.99 -1.92 -9.69
C GLY A 185 -8.44 -1.17 -8.44
N PRO A 186 -8.25 0.16 -8.40
CA PRO A 186 -8.39 0.94 -7.19
C PRO A 186 -9.84 1.01 -6.72
N VAL A 187 -10.04 0.74 -5.43
CA VAL A 187 -11.32 0.86 -4.73
C VAL A 187 -11.33 2.01 -3.72
N ALA A 188 -10.14 2.42 -3.29
CA ALA A 188 -9.90 3.44 -2.28
C ALA A 188 -8.47 3.97 -2.36
N VAL A 189 -8.16 5.00 -1.57
CA VAL A 189 -6.81 5.55 -1.42
C VAL A 189 -6.40 5.52 0.05
N ALA A 190 -5.17 5.06 0.31
CA ALA A 190 -4.55 5.05 1.63
C ALA A 190 -4.13 6.45 2.06
N VAL A 191 -3.94 6.65 3.37
CA VAL A 191 -3.52 7.94 3.92
C VAL A 191 -2.09 8.36 3.52
N ASN A 192 -1.27 7.42 3.03
CA ASN A 192 0.03 7.70 2.41
C ASN A 192 -0.06 7.92 0.88
N GLY A 193 -1.26 7.83 0.29
CA GLY A 193 -1.51 8.07 -1.12
C GLY A 193 -1.46 6.83 -2.03
N VAL A 194 -1.05 5.67 -1.52
CA VAL A 194 -1.06 4.39 -2.25
C VAL A 194 -2.51 3.91 -2.42
N PRO A 195 -2.93 3.42 -3.60
CA PRO A 195 -4.27 2.89 -3.78
C PRO A 195 -4.47 1.52 -3.09
N PHE A 196 -5.67 1.29 -2.57
CA PHE A 196 -6.15 -0.05 -2.24
C PHE A 196 -6.83 -0.65 -3.46
N TYR A 197 -6.52 -1.89 -3.79
CA TYR A 197 -7.15 -2.58 -4.93
C TYR A 197 -8.24 -3.53 -4.47
N GLY A 198 -9.12 -3.87 -5.42
CA GLY A 198 -10.11 -4.93 -5.27
C GLY A 198 -9.46 -6.29 -5.02
N PRO A 199 -10.24 -7.30 -4.61
CA PRO A 199 -9.72 -8.58 -4.13
C PRO A 199 -9.08 -9.46 -5.21
N GLU A 200 -9.19 -9.11 -6.50
CA GLU A 200 -8.61 -9.87 -7.60
C GLU A 200 -7.40 -9.19 -8.23
N ASP A 201 -6.51 -10.00 -8.80
CA ASP A 201 -5.38 -9.55 -9.63
C ASP A 201 -5.34 -10.31 -10.97
N GLY A 202 -4.38 -10.01 -11.86
CA GLY A 202 -4.31 -10.62 -13.19
C GLY A 202 -4.14 -12.14 -13.13
N PRO A 203 -4.78 -12.96 -13.99
CA PRO A 203 -5.96 -12.80 -14.88
C PRO A 203 -7.30 -13.19 -14.23
N GLY A 204 -7.47 -12.89 -12.95
CA GLY A 204 -8.64 -13.15 -12.10
C GLY A 204 -8.27 -14.04 -10.91
N GLY A 205 -9.19 -14.19 -9.96
CA GLY A 205 -8.94 -14.99 -8.75
C GLY A 205 -8.56 -14.14 -7.53
N ASP A 206 -8.76 -14.70 -6.34
CA ASP A 206 -8.51 -14.01 -5.07
C ASP A 206 -6.99 -13.91 -4.81
N ALA A 207 -6.44 -12.70 -4.97
CA ALA A 207 -5.01 -12.41 -4.91
C ALA A 207 -4.38 -12.85 -3.59
N VAL A 208 -5.09 -12.62 -2.49
CA VAL A 208 -4.63 -12.94 -1.15
C VAL A 208 -4.72 -14.45 -0.90
N ALA A 209 -5.79 -15.10 -1.39
CA ALA A 209 -5.93 -16.55 -1.30
C ALA A 209 -4.85 -17.30 -2.08
N SER A 210 -4.46 -16.81 -3.25
CA SER A 210 -3.30 -17.31 -4.00
C SER A 210 -2.03 -17.13 -3.18
N HIS A 211 -1.75 -15.91 -2.70
CA HIS A 211 -0.53 -15.58 -1.97
C HIS A 211 -0.33 -16.45 -0.71
N ILE A 212 -1.39 -16.77 0.02
CA ILE A 212 -1.32 -17.60 1.23
C ILE A 212 -1.53 -19.10 0.97
N GLY A 213 -1.42 -19.54 -0.29
CA GLY A 213 -1.40 -20.95 -0.67
C GLY A 213 -2.74 -21.69 -0.51
N ILE A 214 -3.88 -21.00 -0.57
CA ILE A 214 -5.21 -21.68 -0.54
C ILE A 214 -5.42 -22.48 -1.82
N TYR A 215 -4.98 -21.92 -2.94
CA TYR A 215 -5.05 -22.53 -4.25
C TYR A 215 -3.81 -22.16 -5.06
N GLU A 216 -3.44 -23.01 -6.01
CA GLU A 216 -2.36 -22.71 -6.95
C GLU A 216 -2.92 -21.91 -8.13
N GLU A 217 -2.43 -20.69 -8.31
CA GLU A 217 -2.78 -19.84 -9.44
C GLU A 217 -1.95 -20.24 -10.67
N ASP A 218 -2.56 -21.00 -11.58
CA ASP A 218 -1.93 -21.57 -12.77
C ASP A 218 -2.00 -20.64 -14.01
N ARG A 219 -2.66 -19.48 -13.90
CA ARG A 219 -2.78 -18.51 -14.99
C ARG A 219 -1.71 -17.42 -14.92
N GLN A 220 -1.44 -16.91 -13.71
CA GLN A 220 -0.37 -15.96 -13.39
C GLN A 220 -0.12 -15.96 -11.88
N GLN A 221 1.06 -16.41 -11.43
CA GLN A 221 1.38 -16.37 -10.01
C GLN A 221 1.28 -14.94 -9.45
N ILE A 222 0.58 -14.82 -8.33
CA ILE A 222 0.40 -13.58 -7.56
C ILE A 222 1.19 -13.75 -6.27
N GLU A 223 2.14 -12.84 -6.06
CA GLU A 223 2.95 -12.78 -4.86
C GLU A 223 2.83 -11.36 -4.29
N LEU A 224 2.39 -11.29 -3.04
CA LEU A 224 2.25 -10.03 -2.31
C LEU A 224 3.45 -9.91 -1.39
N GLY A 225 4.14 -8.79 -1.45
CA GLY A 225 5.30 -8.51 -0.59
C GLY A 225 4.89 -7.85 0.71
N VAL A 226 5.81 -7.02 1.23
CA VAL A 226 5.63 -6.23 2.45
C VAL A 226 4.25 -5.57 2.47
N CYS A 227 3.52 -5.75 3.59
CA CYS A 227 2.16 -5.22 3.79
C CYS A 227 1.09 -5.75 2.83
N GLY A 228 1.27 -6.96 2.28
CA GLY A 228 0.26 -7.52 1.39
C GLY A 228 0.04 -6.65 0.14
N ALA A 229 1.12 -6.07 -0.35
CA ALA A 229 1.14 -5.14 -1.48
C ALA A 229 2.21 -5.55 -2.48
N HIS A 230 2.06 -5.10 -3.72
CA HIS A 230 3.02 -5.35 -4.79
C HIS A 230 2.89 -4.30 -5.89
N SER A 231 3.80 -4.34 -6.86
CA SER A 231 3.74 -3.47 -8.03
C SER A 231 2.84 -4.06 -9.11
N GLY A 232 1.91 -3.25 -9.60
CA GLY A 232 1.13 -3.54 -10.78
C GLY A 232 1.85 -3.08 -12.06
N PRO A 233 1.20 -3.23 -13.23
CA PRO A 233 1.75 -2.77 -14.50
C PRO A 233 2.22 -1.32 -14.45
N GLY A 234 3.42 -1.07 -14.99
CA GLY A 234 4.04 0.26 -14.95
C GLY A 234 4.59 0.66 -13.59
N GLY A 235 4.78 -0.28 -12.66
CA GLY A 235 5.35 -0.04 -11.33
C GLY A 235 4.37 0.57 -10.33
N SER A 236 3.05 0.40 -10.56
CA SER A 236 2.01 0.98 -9.71
C SER A 236 1.85 0.17 -8.41
N TYR A 237 2.49 0.61 -7.34
CA TYR A 237 2.40 -0.05 -6.04
C TYR A 237 0.99 0.09 -5.43
N HIS A 238 0.45 -1.00 -4.87
CA HIS A 238 -0.90 -1.02 -4.32
C HIS A 238 -1.11 -2.13 -3.27
N TYR A 239 -2.03 -1.90 -2.32
CA TYR A 239 -2.36 -2.85 -1.25
C TYR A 239 -3.56 -3.74 -1.59
N HIS A 240 -3.50 -5.01 -1.20
CA HIS A 240 -4.59 -5.99 -1.34
C HIS A 240 -5.29 -6.36 -0.04
N TYR A 241 -4.59 -6.34 1.11
CA TYR A 241 -5.24 -6.62 2.39
C TYR A 241 -4.65 -5.91 3.61
N ASP A 242 -3.35 -5.63 3.65
CA ASP A 242 -2.70 -5.08 4.84
C ASP A 242 -2.26 -3.63 4.72
N GLY A 243 -3.21 -2.71 4.86
CA GLY A 243 -2.89 -1.28 5.01
C GLY A 243 -2.47 -0.87 6.42
N ASN A 244 -2.36 -1.78 7.40
CA ASN A 244 -2.08 -1.40 8.80
C ASN A 244 -0.62 -0.99 8.98
N CYS A 245 0.27 -1.60 8.21
CA CYS A 245 1.71 -1.42 8.35
C CYS A 245 2.15 0.03 8.18
N MET A 246 1.41 0.88 7.44
CA MET A 246 1.77 2.29 7.28
C MET A 246 1.80 3.08 8.60
N HIS A 247 1.13 2.56 9.64
CA HIS A 247 1.17 3.09 11.01
C HIS A 247 2.10 2.31 11.93
N TRP A 248 2.68 1.21 11.44
CA TRP A 248 3.70 0.49 12.17
C TRP A 248 5.01 1.24 12.03
N HIS A 249 5.75 1.25 13.12
CA HIS A 249 7.13 1.65 13.15
C HIS A 249 7.82 0.58 13.99
N GLY A 250 9.02 0.14 13.59
CA GLY A 250 9.77 -0.86 14.33
C GLY A 250 9.77 -0.57 15.84
N ASP A 251 9.90 -1.61 16.66
CA ASP A 251 9.82 -1.61 18.15
C ASP A 251 10.76 -0.62 18.87
N ASN A 252 11.46 0.24 18.12
CA ASN A 252 12.30 1.33 18.54
C ASN A 252 11.57 2.69 18.68
N SER A 253 10.26 2.78 18.45
CA SER A 253 9.47 4.01 18.61
C SER A 253 8.38 3.88 19.69
N ASN A 254 8.11 4.98 20.41
CA ASN A 254 7.27 5.06 21.62
C ASN A 254 7.96 4.58 22.92
N GLU A 255 9.29 4.50 22.95
CA GLU A 255 10.02 4.26 24.18
C GLU A 255 10.04 5.52 25.07
N ASN A 256 10.17 5.30 26.38
CA ASN A 256 10.39 6.38 27.34
C ASN A 256 11.87 6.49 27.68
N HIS A 257 12.48 7.64 27.38
CA HIS A 257 13.87 7.95 27.70
C HIS A 257 13.96 8.91 28.87
N ASP A 258 14.73 8.58 29.91
CA ASP A 258 14.83 9.40 31.11
C ASP A 258 15.98 10.42 31.04
N VAL A 259 15.69 11.69 31.33
CA VAL A 259 16.69 12.74 31.58
C VAL A 259 16.57 13.25 33.01
N SER A 260 17.65 13.13 33.79
CA SER A 260 17.71 13.67 35.15
C SER A 260 18.25 15.09 35.14
N ILE A 261 17.52 16.02 35.73
CA ILE A 261 18.05 17.32 36.18
C ILE A 261 18.75 17.08 37.52
N THR A 262 20.08 17.13 37.50
CA THR A 262 20.93 16.74 38.64
C THR A 262 21.15 17.87 39.64
N ASP A 263 21.62 17.54 40.84
CA ASP A 263 21.93 18.50 41.92
C ASP A 263 23.11 19.46 41.57
N ASP A 264 23.85 19.16 40.51
CA ASP A 264 24.87 20.03 39.94
C ASP A 264 24.32 21.02 38.89
N LYS A 265 23.00 21.01 38.64
CA LYS A 265 22.26 21.88 37.68
C LYS A 265 22.63 21.60 36.23
N ASP A 266 22.67 20.31 35.90
CA ASP A 266 22.92 19.79 34.56
C ASP A 266 21.81 18.80 34.18
N PHE A 267 21.51 18.69 32.88
CA PHE A 267 20.71 17.60 32.32
C PHE A 267 21.59 16.38 32.12
N LEU A 268 21.11 15.19 32.49
CA LEU A 268 21.86 13.94 32.32
C LEU A 268 20.93 12.83 31.78
N PRO A 269 21.21 12.28 30.57
CA PRO A 269 22.27 12.71 29.66
C PRO A 269 22.10 14.15 29.14
N GLU A 270 23.21 14.81 28.78
CA GLU A 270 23.20 16.15 28.16
C GLU A 270 22.79 16.05 26.67
N ASP A 271 23.35 15.07 25.98
CA ASP A 271 23.01 14.69 24.61
C ASP A 271 22.32 13.33 24.61
N LEU A 272 21.11 13.26 24.04
CA LEU A 272 20.31 12.05 23.95
C LEU A 272 19.95 11.80 22.48
N THR A 273 20.17 10.59 21.98
CA THR A 273 19.64 10.17 20.67
C THR A 273 18.46 9.24 20.91
N ILE A 274 17.34 9.52 20.25
CA ILE A 274 16.08 8.75 20.32
C ILE A 274 15.52 8.59 18.90
N ASN A 275 14.47 7.78 18.76
CA ASN A 275 13.79 7.65 17.48
C ASN A 275 12.54 8.55 17.39
N VAL A 276 12.08 8.83 16.17
CA VAL A 276 10.76 9.44 15.94
C VAL A 276 9.68 8.61 16.65
N GLY A 277 8.77 9.27 17.37
CA GLY A 277 7.73 8.66 18.20
C GLY A 277 8.11 8.50 19.68
N ASP A 278 9.39 8.61 20.05
CA ASP A 278 9.84 8.43 21.42
C ASP A 278 9.45 9.58 22.35
N THR A 279 9.28 9.25 23.64
CA THR A 279 8.97 10.21 24.69
C THR A 279 10.15 10.39 25.62
N VAL A 280 10.62 11.63 25.78
CA VAL A 280 11.64 11.94 26.79
C VAL A 280 10.96 12.42 28.07
N VAL A 281 11.37 11.87 29.21
CA VAL A 281 10.86 12.19 30.55
C VAL A 281 11.97 12.88 31.36
N TRP A 282 11.80 14.17 31.62
CA TRP A 282 12.69 14.92 32.50
C TRP A 282 12.22 14.83 33.95
N THR A 283 13.13 14.47 34.86
CA THR A 283 12.89 14.45 36.31
C THR A 283 13.75 15.48 37.02
N ASN A 284 13.14 16.38 37.80
CA ASN A 284 13.88 17.32 38.65
C ASN A 284 14.38 16.67 39.94
N ASN A 285 15.63 16.20 39.95
CA ASN A 285 16.29 15.65 41.14
C ASN A 285 17.15 16.69 41.89
N ASP A 286 17.17 17.95 41.46
CA ASP A 286 17.79 19.06 42.17
C ASP A 286 16.85 19.64 43.25
N ASP A 287 17.43 20.26 44.28
CA ASP A 287 16.72 20.99 45.33
C ASP A 287 16.19 22.36 44.88
N SER A 288 16.51 22.75 43.65
CA SER A 288 16.16 24.01 43.01
C SER A 288 15.16 23.80 41.86
N PRO A 289 14.26 24.76 41.61
CA PRO A 289 13.33 24.65 40.48
C PRO A 289 14.05 24.87 39.15
N HIS A 290 13.59 24.17 38.10
CA HIS A 290 14.15 24.20 36.75
C HIS A 290 13.06 24.27 35.68
N THR A 291 13.47 24.45 34.43
CA THR A 291 12.62 24.31 33.24
C THR A 291 13.35 23.48 32.19
N VAL A 292 12.59 22.89 31.28
CA VAL A 292 13.04 22.32 30.01
C VAL A 292 12.37 23.17 28.94
N THR A 293 13.15 23.89 28.14
CA THR A 293 12.62 24.87 27.17
C THR A 293 13.42 24.77 25.89
N ALA A 294 12.76 24.43 24.79
CA ALA A 294 13.38 24.37 23.47
C ALA A 294 13.88 25.76 23.03
N ASP A 295 14.99 25.79 22.30
CA ASP A 295 15.62 27.02 21.84
C ASP A 295 14.84 27.72 20.70
N ASP A 296 14.02 26.96 19.98
CA ASP A 296 13.11 27.40 18.92
C ASP A 296 11.69 27.71 19.40
N ASP A 297 11.46 27.65 20.72
CA ASP A 297 10.17 27.81 21.40
C ASP A 297 9.12 26.71 21.11
N GLU A 298 9.51 25.55 20.56
CA GLU A 298 8.59 24.45 20.23
C GLU A 298 7.96 23.81 21.49
N PHE A 299 8.75 23.58 22.54
CA PHE A 299 8.24 23.04 23.81
C PHE A 299 8.73 23.78 25.05
N ASN A 300 7.92 23.74 26.11
CA ASN A 300 8.26 24.33 27.41
C ASN A 300 7.56 23.62 28.58
N SER A 301 8.34 23.03 29.48
CA SER A 301 7.81 22.35 30.68
C SER A 301 7.14 23.28 31.70
N GLY A 302 7.36 24.59 31.58
CA GLY A 302 7.16 25.52 32.68
C GLY A 302 8.03 25.16 33.89
N ASN A 303 7.63 25.60 35.07
CA ASN A 303 8.42 25.42 36.28
C ASN A 303 8.29 24.00 36.88
N LEU A 304 9.37 23.23 36.80
CA LEU A 304 9.53 21.93 37.46
C LEU A 304 10.05 22.10 38.90
N ALA A 305 9.25 21.70 39.89
CA ALA A 305 9.66 21.67 41.30
C ALA A 305 10.51 20.42 41.62
N GLU A 306 11.21 20.41 42.76
CA GLU A 306 11.95 19.23 43.26
C GLU A 306 11.04 17.98 43.25
N GLY A 307 11.52 16.91 42.62
CA GLY A 307 10.85 15.63 42.43
C GLY A 307 9.73 15.60 41.39
N ALA A 308 9.47 16.70 40.67
CA ALA A 308 8.49 16.73 39.59
C ALA A 308 9.06 16.17 38.29
N THR A 309 8.18 15.58 37.48
CA THR A 309 8.50 15.09 36.13
C THR A 309 7.72 15.86 35.08
N TRP A 310 8.27 15.92 33.86
CA TRP A 310 7.58 16.40 32.66
C TRP A 310 8.09 15.62 31.46
N SER A 311 7.24 15.39 30.49
CA SER A 311 7.55 14.59 29.31
C SER A 311 7.16 15.29 28.02
N TYR A 312 7.84 14.95 26.93
CA TYR A 312 7.55 15.41 25.58
C TYR A 312 7.81 14.27 24.60
N THR A 313 6.88 14.07 23.66
CA THR A 313 6.97 13.08 22.59
C THR A 313 7.44 13.77 21.33
N PHE A 314 8.48 13.23 20.70
CA PHE A 314 9.09 13.82 19.51
C PHE A 314 8.55 13.11 18.26
N THR A 315 7.88 13.84 17.38
CA THR A 315 7.19 13.26 16.22
C THR A 315 7.87 13.59 14.88
N GLU A 316 8.96 14.36 14.89
CA GLU A 316 9.71 14.72 13.69
C GLU A 316 11.21 14.46 13.90
N ALA A 317 11.88 13.98 12.85
CA ALA A 317 13.33 13.78 12.88
C ALA A 317 14.07 15.12 12.90
N GLY A 318 15.12 15.23 13.70
CA GLY A 318 15.83 16.49 13.86
C GLY A 318 16.70 16.58 15.10
N THR A 319 17.25 17.77 15.35
CA THR A 319 17.99 18.04 16.58
C THR A 319 17.30 19.17 17.33
N TYR A 320 16.88 18.86 18.56
CA TYR A 320 16.15 19.74 19.46
C TYR A 320 17.06 20.18 20.60
N ASP A 321 17.64 21.36 20.44
CA ASP A 321 18.42 21.99 21.50
C ASP A 321 17.49 22.66 22.53
N TYR A 322 17.78 22.47 23.82
CA TYR A 322 16.96 23.00 24.90
C TYR A 322 17.80 23.51 26.08
N HIS A 323 17.20 24.37 26.90
CA HIS A 323 17.85 24.98 28.05
C HIS A 323 16.93 25.16 29.27
N CYS A 324 17.56 25.45 30.42
CA CYS A 324 16.86 25.92 31.62
C CYS A 324 16.83 27.46 31.68
N ASN A 325 15.63 28.04 31.75
CA ASN A 325 15.41 29.49 31.80
C ASN A 325 16.04 30.18 33.02
N TYR A 326 16.29 29.43 34.10
CA TYR A 326 16.89 29.96 35.32
C TYR A 326 18.42 29.93 35.31
N HIS A 327 19.01 29.02 34.53
CA HIS A 327 20.44 28.70 34.56
C HIS A 327 21.01 28.72 33.15
N SER A 328 21.59 29.85 32.75
CA SER A 328 22.07 30.09 31.37
C SER A 328 23.22 29.19 30.89
N SER A 329 23.74 28.30 31.73
CA SER A 329 24.78 27.33 31.37
C SER A 329 24.26 25.90 31.30
N MET A 330 22.97 25.70 31.58
CA MET A 330 22.34 24.40 31.65
C MET A 330 21.57 24.18 30.34
N THR A 331 22.17 23.40 29.45
CA THR A 331 21.72 23.09 28.09
C THR A 331 21.70 21.59 27.90
N GLY A 332 20.89 21.10 26.98
CA GLY A 332 20.90 19.72 26.51
C GLY A 332 20.42 19.66 25.06
N SER A 333 20.57 18.50 24.44
CA SER A 333 20.16 18.25 23.06
C SER A 333 19.49 16.89 22.95
N VAL A 334 18.39 16.81 22.20
CA VAL A 334 17.78 15.55 21.78
C VAL A 334 17.94 15.44 20.26
N THR A 335 18.67 14.43 19.79
CA THR A 335 18.72 14.07 18.37
C THR A 335 17.69 12.98 18.12
N VAL A 336 16.68 13.30 17.33
CA VAL A 336 15.63 12.38 16.90
C VAL A 336 16.04 11.87 15.53
N VAL A 337 16.34 10.59 15.44
CA VAL A 337 16.61 9.90 14.18
C VAL A 337 15.37 9.16 13.73
N ASP A 338 15.24 8.95 12.43
CA ASP A 338 14.40 7.85 11.97
C ASP A 338 15.04 6.55 12.50
N PRO A 339 14.29 5.60 13.09
CA PRO A 339 14.88 4.30 13.34
C PRO A 339 15.41 3.76 12.01
N GLU A 340 16.48 2.96 12.03
CA GLU A 340 16.75 2.04 10.92
C GLU A 340 15.59 1.01 10.98
N ILE A 341 14.44 1.39 10.45
CA ILE A 341 13.26 0.52 10.35
C ILE A 341 13.56 -0.42 9.20
N VAL A 342 13.92 -1.65 9.51
CA VAL A 342 13.90 -2.70 8.51
C VAL A 342 12.44 -3.15 8.44
N TRP A 343 11.71 -2.65 7.44
CA TRP A 343 10.29 -2.92 7.30
C TRP A 343 9.95 -4.39 7.04
N THR A 344 10.95 -5.21 6.71
CA THR A 344 10.82 -6.68 6.63
C THR A 344 10.50 -7.34 7.98
N ASP A 345 10.72 -6.65 9.11
CA ASP A 345 10.38 -7.17 10.44
C ASP A 345 8.90 -7.01 10.80
N TYR A 346 8.11 -6.35 9.93
CA TYR A 346 6.68 -6.21 10.11
C TYR A 346 5.95 -7.51 9.76
N ASP A 347 5.13 -7.99 10.71
CA ASP A 347 4.10 -8.98 10.46
C ASP A 347 2.81 -8.58 11.19
N PHE A 348 1.67 -9.14 10.79
CA PHE A 348 0.36 -8.73 11.35
C PHE A 348 0.25 -8.90 12.87
N SER A 349 1.05 -9.78 13.50
CA SER A 349 1.11 -9.92 14.96
C SER A 349 1.63 -8.67 15.67
N LYS A 350 2.32 -7.78 14.94
CA LYS A 350 2.79 -6.48 15.42
C LYS A 350 1.68 -5.43 15.52
N VAL A 351 0.51 -5.67 14.91
CA VAL A 351 -0.64 -4.77 15.04
C VAL A 351 -1.21 -4.87 16.46
N ASP A 352 -1.32 -3.74 17.16
CA ASP A 352 -1.81 -3.68 18.54
C ASP A 352 -3.30 -4.08 18.61
N SER A 353 -3.54 -5.35 18.95
CA SER A 353 -4.86 -5.94 19.14
C SER A 353 -5.65 -5.38 20.34
N THR A 354 -5.06 -4.50 21.15
CA THR A 354 -5.68 -3.96 22.38
C THR A 354 -6.35 -2.61 22.17
N VAL A 355 -6.13 -1.97 21.03
CA VAL A 355 -6.71 -0.67 20.65
C VAL A 355 -7.48 -0.78 19.34
N ALA A 356 -8.47 0.08 19.15
CA ALA A 356 -9.10 0.22 17.84
C ALA A 356 -8.06 0.78 16.86
N SER A 357 -8.01 0.21 15.66
CA SER A 357 -7.09 0.63 14.61
C SER A 357 -7.35 2.07 14.19
N LEU A 358 -6.30 2.72 13.70
CA LEU A 358 -6.38 4.05 13.08
C LEU A 358 -7.00 3.97 11.68
N ILE A 359 -7.34 5.14 11.13
CA ILE A 359 -7.74 5.28 9.73
C ILE A 359 -6.53 4.98 8.85
N ILE A 360 -6.65 4.02 7.95
CA ILE A 360 -5.63 3.65 6.96
C ILE A 360 -5.91 4.23 5.58
N GLY A 361 -7.13 4.73 5.34
CA GLY A 361 -7.48 5.43 4.10
C GLY A 361 -8.95 5.79 4.00
N PHE A 362 -9.36 6.15 2.78
CA PHE A 362 -10.72 6.56 2.46
C PHE A 362 -11.19 5.87 1.19
N ALA A 363 -12.41 5.32 1.26
CA ALA A 363 -13.12 4.79 0.12
C ALA A 363 -13.54 5.92 -0.83
N PHE A 364 -13.76 5.61 -2.11
CA PHE A 364 -14.13 6.59 -3.13
C PHE A 364 -15.54 7.19 -2.97
N ASP A 365 -16.37 6.64 -2.07
CA ASP A 365 -17.61 7.25 -1.58
C ASP A 365 -17.40 8.23 -0.40
N GLY A 366 -16.14 8.39 0.05
CA GLY A 366 -15.69 9.30 1.09
C GLY A 366 -15.69 8.70 2.50
N TYR A 367 -16.19 7.48 2.70
CA TYR A 367 -16.19 6.85 4.02
C TYR A 367 -14.79 6.39 4.45
N PRO A 368 -14.42 6.52 5.73
CA PRO A 368 -13.10 6.11 6.21
C PRO A 368 -12.95 4.59 6.22
N ILE A 369 -11.71 4.14 6.04
CA ILE A 369 -11.28 2.76 6.15
C ILE A 369 -10.33 2.68 7.35
N TYR A 370 -10.69 1.85 8.32
CA TYR A 370 -9.86 1.59 9.49
C TYR A 370 -9.04 0.31 9.29
N GLY A 371 -7.96 0.17 10.07
CA GLY A 371 -7.20 -1.07 10.15
C GLY A 371 -8.00 -2.26 10.72
N ALA A 372 -7.34 -3.37 11.03
CA ALA A 372 -8.01 -4.65 11.29
C ALA A 372 -8.89 -4.71 12.56
N TYR A 373 -8.67 -3.83 13.54
CA TYR A 373 -9.36 -3.87 14.84
C TYR A 373 -10.39 -2.73 14.97
N GLY A 374 -11.64 -3.10 15.22
CA GLY A 374 -12.75 -2.17 15.46
C GLY A 374 -13.34 -2.33 16.86
N THR A 375 -14.35 -1.53 17.20
CA THR A 375 -15.04 -1.63 18.50
C THR A 375 -16.43 -2.21 18.34
N ILE A 376 -16.66 -3.40 18.89
CA ILE A 376 -17.97 -4.07 18.93
C ILE A 376 -18.43 -4.17 20.37
N ASP A 377 -19.62 -3.63 20.67
CA ASP A 377 -20.21 -3.62 22.03
C ASP A 377 -19.27 -3.03 23.13
N GLY A 378 -18.32 -2.18 22.74
CA GLY A 378 -17.32 -1.58 23.63
C GLY A 378 -16.07 -2.43 23.87
N GLU A 379 -15.89 -3.53 23.13
CA GLU A 379 -14.69 -4.36 23.13
C GLU A 379 -13.93 -4.22 21.80
N VAL A 380 -12.61 -4.05 21.88
CA VAL A 380 -11.73 -4.08 20.70
C VAL A 380 -11.75 -5.49 20.13
N THR A 381 -12.09 -5.59 18.85
CA THR A 381 -12.39 -6.84 18.18
C THR A 381 -11.74 -6.84 16.80
N LEU A 382 -11.09 -7.95 16.45
CA LEU A 382 -10.63 -8.19 15.08
C LEU A 382 -11.85 -8.28 14.16
N MET A 383 -11.96 -7.34 13.23
CA MET A 383 -13.11 -7.21 12.35
C MET A 383 -13.09 -8.35 11.32
N ARG A 384 -14.29 -8.85 11.00
CA ARG A 384 -14.48 -10.05 10.17
C ARG A 384 -15.61 -9.82 9.20
N SER A 385 -15.39 -10.21 7.96
CA SER A 385 -16.39 -10.24 6.90
C SER A 385 -17.47 -11.30 7.15
N ASN A 386 -18.61 -11.15 6.49
CA ASN A 386 -19.67 -12.18 6.46
C ASN A 386 -19.70 -12.96 5.13
N TYR A 387 -18.74 -12.73 4.24
CA TYR A 387 -18.57 -13.55 3.05
C TYR A 387 -18.02 -14.93 3.40
N VAL A 388 -18.61 -15.95 2.77
CA VAL A 388 -18.19 -17.34 2.90
C VAL A 388 -17.88 -17.91 1.53
N LEU A 389 -16.83 -18.72 1.47
CA LEU A 389 -16.52 -19.51 0.30
C LEU A 389 -17.64 -20.55 0.07
N LYS A 390 -18.09 -20.68 -1.18
CA LYS A 390 -19.09 -21.69 -1.57
C LYS A 390 -18.51 -23.10 -1.40
N ASP A 391 -19.40 -24.06 -1.12
CA ASP A 391 -19.00 -25.46 -0.89
C ASP A 391 -18.32 -26.07 -2.12
N GLY A 392 -17.04 -26.41 -1.99
CA GLY A 392 -16.23 -27.01 -3.05
C GLY A 392 -15.44 -26.02 -3.92
N GLU A 393 -15.57 -24.71 -3.68
CA GLU A 393 -14.73 -23.71 -4.32
C GLU A 393 -13.43 -23.48 -3.53
N THR A 394 -12.50 -22.71 -4.09
CA THR A 394 -11.18 -22.44 -3.49
C THR A 394 -10.79 -20.96 -3.48
N GLY A 395 -11.58 -20.08 -4.10
CA GLY A 395 -11.22 -18.66 -4.32
C GLY A 395 -10.56 -18.43 -5.69
N TYR A 396 -10.34 -19.50 -6.46
CA TYR A 396 -9.75 -19.45 -7.80
C TYR A 396 -10.57 -18.58 -8.78
N ASN A 397 -11.90 -18.55 -8.66
CA ASN A 397 -12.74 -17.65 -9.47
C ASN A 397 -13.01 -16.30 -8.79
N GLY A 398 -12.23 -15.94 -7.76
CA GLY A 398 -12.33 -14.67 -7.07
C GLY A 398 -13.70 -14.48 -6.43
N ILE A 399 -14.31 -13.32 -6.62
CA ILE A 399 -15.60 -12.98 -5.98
C ILE A 399 -16.73 -13.95 -6.33
N ASP A 400 -16.65 -14.59 -7.51
CA ASP A 400 -17.64 -15.57 -7.97
C ASP A 400 -17.66 -16.85 -7.12
N ASP A 401 -16.63 -17.11 -6.31
CA ASP A 401 -16.60 -18.26 -5.39
C ASP A 401 -17.20 -17.93 -4.02
N TYR A 402 -17.44 -16.65 -3.73
CA TYR A 402 -17.93 -16.20 -2.43
C TYR A 402 -19.43 -15.89 -2.45
N VAL A 403 -20.05 -15.98 -1.27
CA VAL A 403 -21.43 -15.55 -1.05
C VAL A 403 -21.56 -14.88 0.31
N TYR A 404 -22.28 -13.77 0.36
CA TYR A 404 -22.59 -13.11 1.63
C TYR A 404 -23.56 -13.94 2.48
N SER A 405 -23.25 -14.08 3.78
CA SER A 405 -24.11 -14.74 4.75
C SER A 405 -24.09 -14.01 6.10
N ALA A 406 -25.13 -13.22 6.39
CA ALA A 406 -25.28 -12.50 7.67
C ALA A 406 -25.27 -13.42 8.91
N ASP A 407 -25.54 -14.73 8.76
CA ASP A 407 -25.51 -15.72 9.83
C ASP A 407 -24.11 -16.31 10.07
N ASN A 408 -23.09 -15.88 9.30
CA ASN A 408 -21.73 -16.42 9.36
C ASN A 408 -20.95 -15.98 10.62
N GLY A 409 -21.46 -14.98 11.34
CA GLY A 409 -20.87 -14.52 12.60
C GLY A 409 -19.70 -13.56 12.42
N GLY A 410 -19.51 -13.02 11.22
CA GLY A 410 -18.72 -11.82 10.98
C GLY A 410 -19.43 -10.56 11.48
N HIS A 411 -18.67 -9.47 11.49
CA HIS A 411 -19.07 -8.16 12.00
C HIS A 411 -19.55 -7.21 10.90
N LEU A 412 -19.06 -7.42 9.67
CA LEU A 412 -19.26 -6.50 8.55
C LEU A 412 -20.47 -6.89 7.70
N ASP A 413 -21.08 -5.91 7.05
CA ASP A 413 -22.21 -6.09 6.15
C ASP A 413 -21.78 -6.56 4.76
N ALA A 414 -22.73 -6.58 3.82
CA ALA A 414 -22.48 -7.06 2.47
C ALA A 414 -21.65 -6.09 1.59
N CYS A 415 -21.45 -4.83 2.01
CA CYS A 415 -20.44 -3.96 1.39
C CYS A 415 -19.06 -4.09 2.06
N ASN A 416 -18.93 -5.00 3.02
CA ASN A 416 -17.76 -5.18 3.87
C ASN A 416 -17.47 -3.97 4.76
N GLY A 417 -18.51 -3.23 5.15
CA GLY A 417 -18.40 -2.15 6.12
C GLY A 417 -19.27 -2.38 7.35
N VAL A 418 -19.35 -1.36 8.21
CA VAL A 418 -20.17 -1.38 9.42
C VAL A 418 -20.56 0.04 9.81
N PHE A 419 -21.79 0.20 10.31
CA PHE A 419 -22.17 1.42 11.03
C PHE A 419 -21.89 1.23 12.52
N SER A 420 -20.86 1.89 13.03
CA SER A 420 -20.52 1.84 14.46
C SER A 420 -19.82 3.12 14.92
N ALA A 421 -19.67 3.28 16.24
CA ALA A 421 -18.96 4.42 16.83
C ALA A 421 -17.45 4.23 16.75
N THR A 422 -16.75 5.30 16.38
CA THR A 422 -15.29 5.35 16.29
C THR A 422 -14.76 6.49 17.17
N PRO A 423 -13.44 6.60 17.40
CA PRO A 423 -12.88 7.70 18.19
C PRO A 423 -13.27 9.08 17.64
N GLU A 424 -13.27 9.24 16.33
CA GLU A 424 -13.62 10.49 15.61
C GLU A 424 -15.13 10.70 15.54
N PHE A 425 -15.90 9.61 15.48
CA PHE A 425 -17.36 9.64 15.38
C PHE A 425 -18.05 8.90 16.53
N PRO A 426 -18.11 9.49 17.75
CA PRO A 426 -18.72 8.86 18.92
C PRO A 426 -20.22 8.53 18.77
N ASP A 427 -20.91 9.26 17.89
CA ASP A 427 -22.33 9.03 17.57
C ASP A 427 -22.55 7.96 16.50
N GLY A 428 -21.47 7.47 15.89
CA GLY A 428 -21.49 6.46 14.84
C GLY A 428 -21.34 7.04 13.44
N ILE A 429 -20.58 6.35 12.61
CA ILE A 429 -20.48 6.56 11.16
C ILE A 429 -20.46 5.21 10.45
N TYR A 430 -20.90 5.17 9.19
CA TYR A 430 -20.55 4.04 8.33
C TYR A 430 -19.06 4.10 7.99
N HIS A 431 -18.37 2.97 8.04
CA HIS A 431 -16.95 2.87 7.72
C HIS A 431 -16.58 1.45 7.31
N TYR A 432 -15.42 1.32 6.68
CA TYR A 432 -14.85 0.03 6.30
C TYR A 432 -13.71 -0.36 7.23
N HIS A 433 -13.33 -1.64 7.16
CA HIS A 433 -12.17 -2.16 7.86
C HIS A 433 -11.35 -3.02 6.91
N SER A 434 -10.02 -2.93 7.03
CA SER A 434 -9.14 -4.00 6.56
C SER A 434 -9.51 -5.31 7.27
N THR A 435 -9.68 -6.41 6.55
CA THR A 435 -9.98 -7.72 7.10
C THR A 435 -8.89 -8.71 6.78
N MET A 436 -8.07 -9.00 7.80
CA MET A 436 -6.82 -9.74 7.65
C MET A 436 -7.01 -11.26 7.71
N PRO A 437 -6.42 -12.05 6.79
CA PRO A 437 -6.32 -13.50 6.99
C PRO A 437 -5.49 -13.78 8.25
N VAL A 438 -5.84 -14.84 9.00
CA VAL A 438 -5.11 -15.24 10.21
C VAL A 438 -4.60 -16.67 10.04
N GLU A 439 -3.35 -16.88 10.43
CA GLU A 439 -2.62 -18.13 10.28
C GLU A 439 -3.30 -19.33 10.97
N GLY A 440 -3.13 -20.53 10.40
CA GLY A 440 -3.54 -21.81 11.01
C GLY A 440 -5.04 -22.15 10.96
N ASN A 441 -5.89 -21.27 10.42
CA ASN A 441 -7.26 -21.60 10.02
C ASN A 441 -7.35 -21.50 8.49
N ASN A 442 -8.14 -22.37 7.84
CA ASN A 442 -8.36 -22.29 6.38
C ASN A 442 -8.77 -20.85 6.01
N PRO A 443 -7.94 -20.05 5.31
CA PRO A 443 -8.19 -18.61 5.16
C PRO A 443 -9.48 -18.26 4.45
N SER A 444 -9.98 -19.17 3.61
CA SER A 444 -11.31 -19.14 3.00
C SER A 444 -12.47 -19.17 4.01
N ALA A 445 -12.22 -19.72 5.19
CA ALA A 445 -13.12 -19.84 6.32
C ALA A 445 -12.81 -18.83 7.44
N ASN A 446 -11.84 -17.93 7.23
CA ASN A 446 -11.37 -16.98 8.24
C ASN A 446 -12.10 -15.64 8.17
N ASN A 447 -13.12 -15.53 7.31
CA ASN A 447 -13.97 -14.37 7.18
C ASN A 447 -13.15 -13.10 6.87
N ALA A 448 -12.17 -13.22 5.98
CA ALA A 448 -11.27 -12.13 5.59
C ALA A 448 -11.65 -11.51 4.24
N PHE A 449 -12.11 -12.30 3.27
CA PHE A 449 -12.54 -11.79 1.96
C PHE A 449 -13.72 -10.80 2.08
N PRO A 450 -13.77 -9.68 1.35
CA PRO A 450 -12.85 -9.21 0.28
C PRO A 450 -11.78 -8.21 0.75
N TYR A 451 -11.33 -8.32 1.99
CA TYR A 451 -10.18 -7.59 2.56
C TYR A 451 -10.37 -6.09 2.83
N PHE A 452 -11.03 -5.33 1.96
CA PHE A 452 -11.33 -3.91 2.18
C PHE A 452 -12.80 -3.60 1.89
N ILE A 453 -13.19 -3.58 0.62
CA ILE A 453 -14.49 -3.06 0.16
C ILE A 453 -15.07 -4.01 -0.87
N ASN A 454 -16.35 -4.32 -0.75
CA ASN A 454 -17.08 -5.08 -1.78
C ASN A 454 -17.99 -4.18 -2.64
N CYS A 455 -18.67 -3.25 -1.98
CA CYS A 455 -19.47 -2.22 -2.62
C CYS A 455 -19.34 -0.92 -1.85
N TYR A 456 -19.65 0.17 -2.51
CA TYR A 456 -19.77 1.47 -1.87
C TYR A 456 -21.12 1.55 -1.16
N ALA A 457 -21.09 1.96 0.11
CA ALA A 457 -22.30 2.25 0.88
C ALA A 457 -22.90 3.60 0.49
N GLY A 458 -22.08 4.48 -0.09
CA GLY A 458 -22.49 5.76 -0.62
C GLY A 458 -22.30 5.89 -2.13
N ILE A 459 -22.59 7.08 -2.62
CA ILE A 459 -22.39 7.44 -4.03
C ILE A 459 -20.89 7.70 -4.24
N ALA A 460 -20.23 6.80 -4.97
CA ALA A 460 -18.83 6.97 -5.31
C ALA A 460 -18.64 8.08 -6.37
N GLU A 461 -17.56 8.84 -6.26
CA GLU A 461 -17.27 9.89 -7.22
C GLU A 461 -16.67 9.30 -8.51
N ASP A 462 -17.40 9.40 -9.63
CA ASP A 462 -17.01 8.86 -10.94
C ASP A 462 -15.57 9.26 -11.36
N SER A 463 -15.13 10.47 -11.00
CA SER A 463 -13.77 10.94 -11.33
C SER A 463 -12.64 10.24 -10.55
N ASN A 464 -12.95 9.45 -9.52
CA ASN A 464 -11.98 8.53 -8.91
C ASN A 464 -11.67 7.34 -9.81
N PHE A 465 -12.61 6.97 -10.68
CA PHE A 465 -12.44 5.85 -11.61
C PHE A 465 -11.99 6.35 -12.98
N ASP A 466 -12.46 7.54 -13.38
CA ASP A 466 -12.03 8.23 -14.59
C ASP A 466 -10.69 8.97 -14.37
N GLY A 467 -9.61 8.24 -14.16
CA GLY A 467 -8.26 8.80 -14.15
C GLY A 467 -7.71 8.86 -15.58
N GLY A 468 -7.43 10.01 -16.21
CA GLY A 468 -6.78 11.16 -15.59
C GLY A 468 -5.37 10.79 -15.08
N ALA A 469 -5.32 9.76 -14.22
CA ALA A 469 -4.14 9.11 -13.68
C ALA A 469 -3.56 7.97 -14.52
N LEU A 470 -4.26 7.50 -15.57
CA LEU A 470 -3.74 6.51 -16.54
C LEU A 470 -3.71 7.03 -17.98
N GLU A 471 -4.08 8.30 -18.21
CA GLU A 471 -4.08 8.87 -19.55
C GLU A 471 -2.93 9.85 -19.78
N GLY A 472 -1.85 9.29 -20.31
CA GLY A 472 -1.22 9.85 -21.49
C GLY A 472 -2.14 9.88 -22.72
N GLY A 473 -3.32 10.52 -22.63
CA GLY A 473 -4.04 11.17 -23.73
C GLY A 473 -5.18 10.44 -24.47
N GLY A 474 -6.41 10.88 -24.22
CA GLY A 474 -7.31 11.45 -25.22
C GLY A 474 -8.57 10.66 -25.61
N ASP A 475 -9.71 11.16 -25.11
CA ASP A 475 -11.08 11.10 -25.66
C ASP A 475 -11.82 9.74 -25.68
N GLY A 476 -12.47 9.40 -24.56
CA GLY A 476 -13.93 9.36 -24.50
C GLY A 476 -14.67 8.01 -24.42
N GLY A 477 -15.03 7.61 -23.20
CA GLY A 477 -16.38 7.13 -22.80
C GLY A 477 -16.68 5.63 -22.87
N GLY A 478 -16.66 4.95 -21.71
CA GLY A 478 -17.20 3.59 -21.48
C GLY A 478 -16.29 2.75 -20.56
N PRO A 479 -16.83 1.80 -19.77
CA PRO A 479 -16.25 1.30 -18.52
C PRO A 479 -14.88 0.64 -18.73
N MET A 480 -13.96 0.96 -17.82
CA MET A 480 -12.58 0.50 -17.65
C MET A 480 -12.19 -0.72 -18.49
N THR A 481 -11.55 -0.46 -19.63
CA THR A 481 -10.68 -1.41 -20.31
C THR A 481 -9.29 -1.33 -19.68
N GLY A 482 -8.51 -2.41 -19.75
CA GLY A 482 -7.05 -2.32 -19.57
C GLY A 482 -6.40 -1.33 -20.55
N PRO A 483 -5.06 -1.29 -20.70
CA PRO A 483 -4.41 -0.36 -21.62
C PRO A 483 -5.10 -0.39 -23.00
N PRO A 484 -5.18 0.75 -23.74
CA PRO A 484 -5.99 0.87 -24.95
C PRO A 484 -5.80 -0.33 -25.87
N ASP A 485 -6.86 -0.94 -26.39
CA ASP A 485 -6.75 -2.02 -27.40
C ASP A 485 -7.08 -1.38 -28.75
N ALA A 486 -6.07 -0.78 -29.40
CA ALA A 486 -6.27 0.06 -30.56
C ALA A 486 -6.75 -0.72 -31.80
N ASP A 487 -6.50 -2.03 -31.86
CA ASP A 487 -6.77 -2.87 -33.02
C ASP A 487 -7.89 -3.91 -32.82
N GLY A 488 -8.39 -4.03 -31.58
CA GLY A 488 -9.55 -4.84 -31.22
C GLY A 488 -9.27 -6.33 -31.23
N ASP A 489 -8.05 -6.73 -30.85
CA ASP A 489 -7.63 -8.12 -30.73
C ASP A 489 -7.82 -8.71 -29.31
N ASN A 490 -8.33 -7.89 -28.37
CA ASN A 490 -8.52 -8.15 -26.94
C ASN A 490 -7.22 -8.25 -26.10
N VAL A 491 -6.09 -7.73 -26.58
CA VAL A 491 -4.85 -7.53 -25.81
C VAL A 491 -4.59 -6.02 -25.75
N GLY A 492 -4.47 -5.44 -24.56
CA GLY A 492 -4.22 -4.00 -24.44
C GLY A 492 -2.81 -3.60 -24.89
N ASP A 493 -2.63 -2.41 -25.46
CA ASP A 493 -1.41 -1.89 -26.10
C ASP A 493 -0.16 -1.92 -25.18
N GLY A 494 -0.36 -1.91 -23.85
CA GLY A 494 0.73 -2.06 -22.86
C GLY A 494 1.24 -3.52 -22.72
N TRP A 495 0.45 -4.47 -23.21
CA TRP A 495 0.69 -5.90 -23.24
C TRP A 495 0.90 -6.44 -24.67
N ASP A 496 0.67 -5.64 -25.71
CA ASP A 496 0.96 -5.98 -27.12
C ASP A 496 2.42 -5.61 -27.47
N MET A 497 3.15 -6.55 -28.08
CA MET A 497 4.55 -6.35 -28.48
C MET A 497 4.76 -6.28 -30.00
N CYS A 498 3.69 -6.28 -30.79
CA CYS A 498 3.73 -6.28 -32.25
C CYS A 498 2.96 -5.10 -32.87
N ASP A 499 3.37 -4.67 -34.07
CA ASP A 499 2.66 -3.60 -34.79
C ASP A 499 1.29 -4.10 -35.32
N ASP A 500 0.21 -3.34 -35.05
CA ASP A 500 -1.17 -3.41 -35.56
C ASP A 500 -1.56 -4.73 -36.28
N THR A 501 -2.16 -5.68 -35.55
CA THR A 501 -2.82 -6.84 -36.15
C THR A 501 -4.32 -6.60 -36.27
N GLY A 502 -5.16 -7.60 -36.06
CA GLY A 502 -6.60 -7.40 -36.10
C GLY A 502 -7.30 -8.74 -36.02
N ASP A 503 -8.35 -8.81 -35.19
CA ASP A 503 -9.10 -10.00 -34.73
C ASP A 503 -8.38 -11.33 -35.06
N THR A 504 -7.43 -11.67 -34.20
CA THR A 504 -6.59 -12.87 -34.30
C THR A 504 -7.09 -13.99 -33.39
N SER A 505 -8.36 -13.96 -33.00
CA SER A 505 -8.99 -15.13 -32.37
C SER A 505 -9.13 -16.27 -33.40
N TYR A 506 -8.71 -17.50 -33.03
CA TYR A 506 -9.11 -18.66 -33.81
C TYR A 506 -10.66 -18.76 -33.80
N PRO A 507 -11.29 -19.42 -34.79
CA PRO A 507 -12.75 -19.61 -34.81
C PRO A 507 -13.36 -20.33 -33.58
N ASP A 508 -12.54 -20.81 -32.65
CA ASP A 508 -12.90 -21.42 -31.37
C ASP A 508 -12.57 -20.55 -30.13
N GLY A 509 -12.03 -19.34 -30.32
CA GLY A 509 -11.81 -18.36 -29.25
C GLY A 509 -10.44 -18.40 -28.57
N SER A 510 -9.48 -19.19 -29.07
CA SER A 510 -8.10 -19.18 -28.54
C SER A 510 -7.22 -18.11 -29.22
N PRO A 511 -6.34 -17.39 -28.48
CA PRO A 511 -5.40 -16.42 -29.05
C PRO A 511 -4.34 -17.08 -29.94
N ILE A 512 -3.86 -16.36 -30.95
CA ILE A 512 -2.74 -16.80 -31.81
C ILE A 512 -1.44 -16.17 -31.29
N TYR A 513 -0.65 -16.93 -30.51
CA TYR A 513 0.72 -16.60 -30.04
C TYR A 513 0.86 -15.40 -29.07
N PRO A 514 1.96 -15.31 -28.29
CA PRO A 514 2.03 -14.43 -27.13
C PRO A 514 1.91 -12.95 -27.50
N ARG A 515 1.14 -12.19 -26.71
CA ARG A 515 1.06 -10.72 -26.76
C ARG A 515 0.65 -10.14 -28.13
N GLY A 516 -0.47 -10.59 -28.69
CA GLY A 516 -1.10 -9.97 -29.89
C GLY A 516 -0.45 -10.29 -31.25
N CYS A 517 0.68 -11.00 -31.28
CA CYS A 517 1.48 -11.18 -32.50
C CYS A 517 1.00 -12.31 -33.44
N THR A 518 0.94 -12.08 -34.76
CA THR A 518 0.93 -13.22 -35.70
C THR A 518 2.27 -13.96 -35.68
N GLN A 519 2.29 -15.26 -36.01
CA GLN A 519 3.53 -16.06 -36.12
C GLN A 519 4.61 -15.38 -36.97
N GLU A 520 4.23 -14.70 -38.06
CA GLU A 520 5.19 -14.04 -38.96
C GLU A 520 5.80 -12.77 -38.33
N GLN A 521 5.07 -12.07 -37.44
CA GLN A 521 5.56 -10.92 -36.69
C GLN A 521 6.42 -11.35 -35.50
N PHE A 522 5.98 -12.37 -34.77
CA PHE A 522 6.75 -12.96 -33.67
C PHE A 522 8.15 -13.41 -34.14
N ASP A 523 8.22 -14.09 -35.29
CA ASP A 523 9.48 -14.55 -35.89
C ASP A 523 10.44 -13.41 -36.30
N LEU A 524 9.96 -12.16 -36.35
CA LEU A 524 10.73 -10.96 -36.72
C LEU A 524 11.23 -10.16 -35.50
N LEU A 525 10.75 -10.48 -34.29
CA LEU A 525 11.21 -9.86 -33.03
C LEU A 525 12.68 -10.22 -32.72
N SER A 526 13.33 -9.43 -31.86
CA SER A 526 14.65 -9.78 -31.31
C SER A 526 14.55 -11.06 -30.45
N SER A 527 15.68 -11.77 -30.27
CA SER A 527 15.73 -12.94 -29.38
C SER A 527 15.18 -12.64 -27.99
N ASP A 528 15.58 -11.49 -27.44
CA ASP A 528 15.25 -11.11 -26.06
C ASP A 528 13.75 -10.80 -25.92
N ASN A 529 13.11 -10.22 -26.96
CA ASN A 529 11.67 -9.99 -26.99
C ASN A 529 10.89 -11.27 -27.30
N GLN A 530 11.43 -12.19 -28.11
CA GLN A 530 10.83 -13.51 -28.30
C GLN A 530 10.86 -14.34 -27.02
N ASP A 531 11.87 -14.17 -26.18
CA ASP A 531 12.01 -14.91 -24.93
C ASP A 531 11.11 -14.28 -23.84
N ALA A 532 11.03 -12.95 -23.73
CA ALA A 532 10.07 -12.27 -22.86
C ALA A 532 8.60 -12.58 -23.21
N ALA A 533 8.25 -12.68 -24.50
CA ALA A 533 6.90 -13.08 -24.91
C ALA A 533 6.61 -14.56 -24.65
N LYS A 534 7.61 -15.45 -24.77
CA LYS A 534 7.43 -16.88 -24.43
C LYS A 534 7.25 -17.08 -22.93
N VAL A 535 7.95 -16.33 -22.09
CA VAL A 535 7.83 -16.40 -20.62
C VAL A 535 6.42 -15.98 -20.18
N ALA A 536 5.87 -14.92 -20.77
CA ALA A 536 4.50 -14.45 -20.47
C ALA A 536 3.36 -15.31 -21.05
N TYR A 537 3.67 -16.39 -21.80
CA TYR A 537 2.66 -17.26 -22.45
C TYR A 537 3.07 -18.74 -22.42
N ALA A 538 4.00 -19.14 -21.54
CA ALA A 538 4.36 -20.54 -21.38
C ALA A 538 3.29 -21.31 -20.60
N GLY A 539 2.07 -21.37 -21.15
CA GLY A 539 1.06 -22.39 -20.86
C GLY A 539 1.37 -23.72 -21.55
N ASP A 540 2.64 -24.13 -21.56
CA ASP A 540 3.07 -25.51 -21.83
C ASP A 540 3.95 -25.89 -20.63
N ASP A 541 3.38 -26.60 -19.66
CA ASP A 541 4.05 -27.21 -18.50
C ASP A 541 5.41 -27.86 -18.90
N PRO A 542 6.58 -27.29 -18.53
CA PRO A 542 7.48 -28.13 -17.77
C PRO A 542 6.76 -28.46 -16.45
N PRO A 543 6.83 -29.70 -15.93
CA PRO A 543 6.42 -29.92 -14.55
C PRO A 543 7.09 -28.85 -13.69
N ALA A 544 6.33 -28.24 -12.77
CA ALA A 544 6.89 -27.31 -11.79
C ALA A 544 8.23 -27.87 -11.31
N PRO A 545 9.30 -27.06 -11.24
CA PRO A 545 10.51 -27.51 -10.58
C PRO A 545 10.07 -28.06 -9.22
N PRO A 546 10.64 -29.19 -8.77
CA PRO A 546 10.23 -29.74 -7.48
C PRO A 546 10.37 -28.64 -6.43
N ASP A 547 9.40 -28.58 -5.54
CA ASP A 547 9.40 -27.79 -4.32
C ASP A 547 9.34 -28.86 -3.23
N ALA A 548 10.53 -29.22 -2.73
CA ALA A 548 10.72 -30.41 -1.92
C ALA A 548 10.12 -30.29 -0.52
N ASP A 549 10.04 -29.08 0.02
CA ASP A 549 9.56 -28.77 1.37
C ASP A 549 8.17 -28.12 1.39
N GLY A 550 7.68 -27.65 0.24
CA GLY A 550 6.33 -27.11 0.05
C GLY A 550 6.17 -25.70 0.59
N ASP A 551 7.25 -24.91 0.59
CA ASP A 551 7.29 -23.53 1.09
C ASP A 551 6.83 -22.48 0.05
N GLY A 552 6.70 -22.90 -1.22
CA GLY A 552 6.26 -22.07 -2.33
C GLY A 552 7.37 -21.56 -3.24
N ILE A 553 8.65 -21.81 -2.93
CA ILE A 553 9.83 -21.47 -3.75
C ILE A 553 10.37 -22.74 -4.43
N PRO A 554 10.53 -22.78 -5.77
CA PRO A 554 11.01 -23.98 -6.43
C PRO A 554 12.50 -24.29 -6.13
N ASP A 555 12.88 -25.57 -5.99
CA ASP A 555 14.25 -26.06 -5.66
C ASP A 555 15.43 -25.35 -6.38
N PRO A 556 15.34 -24.88 -7.64
CA PRO A 556 16.44 -24.17 -8.30
C PRO A 556 16.61 -22.71 -7.87
N GLU A 557 15.57 -22.14 -7.27
CA GLU A 557 15.44 -20.76 -6.79
C GLU A 557 15.41 -20.69 -5.24
N ASP A 558 15.22 -21.83 -4.59
CA ASP A 558 15.22 -22.03 -3.14
C ASP A 558 16.65 -22.28 -2.60
N ASP A 559 17.18 -21.31 -1.84
CA ASP A 559 18.46 -21.40 -1.14
C ASP A 559 18.32 -22.17 0.21
N CYS A 560 17.10 -22.47 0.67
CA CYS A 560 16.74 -23.12 1.94
C CYS A 560 15.77 -24.31 1.77
N ALA A 561 16.25 -25.35 1.08
CA ALA A 561 15.54 -26.58 0.69
C ALA A 561 14.81 -27.47 1.73
N ASP A 562 14.69 -27.05 3.00
CA ASP A 562 14.03 -27.81 4.07
C ASP A 562 13.28 -26.87 5.05
N THR A 563 12.66 -25.80 4.56
CA THR A 563 11.90 -24.86 5.38
C THR A 563 10.65 -25.51 5.99
N GLU A 564 10.39 -25.23 7.27
CA GLU A 564 9.27 -25.83 7.99
C GLU A 564 7.93 -25.40 7.37
N ALA A 565 7.19 -26.37 6.81
CA ALA A 565 5.90 -26.15 6.16
C ALA A 565 4.96 -25.24 6.98
N GLY A 566 4.58 -24.11 6.40
CA GLY A 566 3.71 -23.10 7.01
C GLY A 566 4.45 -21.89 7.61
N LYS A 567 5.79 -21.85 7.57
CA LYS A 567 6.58 -20.64 7.83
C LYS A 567 6.52 -19.70 6.62
N LEU A 568 6.53 -18.39 6.87
CA LEU A 568 6.74 -17.39 5.82
C LEU A 568 8.21 -17.47 5.38
N VAL A 569 8.42 -17.63 4.07
CA VAL A 569 9.73 -17.72 3.43
C VAL A 569 9.94 -16.54 2.49
N TYR A 570 11.18 -16.08 2.36
CA TYR A 570 11.54 -15.00 1.45
C TYR A 570 11.85 -15.57 0.05
N PHE A 571 12.19 -14.71 -0.91
CA PHE A 571 12.47 -15.10 -2.30
C PHE A 571 13.68 -16.06 -2.45
N ASP A 572 14.45 -16.25 -1.38
CA ASP A 572 15.53 -17.24 -1.26
C ASP A 572 15.08 -18.56 -0.61
N GLY A 573 13.78 -18.75 -0.36
CA GLY A 573 13.22 -19.93 0.33
C GLY A 573 13.52 -19.98 1.84
N CYS A 574 14.22 -18.98 2.39
CA CYS A 574 14.68 -19.02 3.77
C CYS A 574 13.71 -18.34 4.74
N ALA A 575 13.57 -18.89 5.94
CA ALA A 575 12.99 -18.20 7.09
C ALA A 575 14.11 -17.46 7.85
N HIS A 576 14.19 -16.13 7.73
CA HIS A 576 15.18 -15.33 8.45
C HIS A 576 14.73 -15.05 9.89
N GLU A 577 15.41 -15.63 10.88
CA GLU A 577 15.30 -15.20 12.30
C GLU A 577 16.46 -14.26 12.65
N THR A 578 16.17 -13.08 13.21
CA THR A 578 17.17 -12.03 13.49
C THR A 578 18.06 -12.38 14.69
N GLU A 579 19.38 -12.45 14.48
CA GLU A 579 20.39 -12.45 15.54
C GLU A 579 20.49 -11.05 16.20
N GLU A 580 20.35 -10.99 17.53
CA GLU A 580 20.50 -9.76 18.31
C GLU A 580 21.96 -9.26 18.39
N ASN A 581 22.11 -7.93 18.33
CA ASN A 581 23.16 -7.08 18.92
C ASN A 581 24.28 -6.52 18.02
N GLY A 582 24.02 -5.29 17.58
CA GLY A 582 24.89 -4.10 17.52
C GLY A 582 26.39 -4.18 17.84
N GLY A 583 27.18 -3.67 16.87
CA GLY A 583 28.56 -3.22 17.07
C GLY A 583 29.09 -2.41 15.88
N GLU A 584 29.07 -1.08 16.00
CA GLU A 584 29.65 -0.13 15.04
C GLU A 584 31.15 -0.37 14.75
N ASP A 585 31.57 -0.27 13.48
CA ASP A 585 32.80 0.47 13.14
C ASP A 585 32.71 1.15 11.76
N ASN A 586 33.00 2.45 11.79
CA ASN A 586 32.96 3.38 10.68
C ASN A 586 34.22 3.30 9.81
N GLY A 587 34.03 3.14 8.49
CA GLY A 587 34.82 3.89 7.50
C GLY A 587 35.93 3.18 6.73
N ASN A 588 35.58 2.85 5.47
CA ASN A 588 36.32 3.12 4.24
C ASN A 588 37.73 2.47 3.97
N THR A 589 37.75 1.79 2.82
CA THR A 589 38.86 1.39 1.93
C THR A 589 39.62 0.08 2.18
N THR A 590 39.35 -0.83 1.23
CA THR A 590 40.25 -1.79 0.56
C THR A 590 40.58 -3.12 1.25
N ALA A 591 39.88 -4.16 0.77
CA ALA A 591 40.34 -5.52 0.45
C ALA A 591 41.38 -6.17 1.38
N ASN A 592 40.95 -7.19 2.14
CA ASN A 592 41.74 -8.40 2.36
C ASN A 592 40.88 -9.55 2.90
N GLU A 593 40.97 -10.72 2.26
CA GLU A 593 40.37 -11.99 2.69
C GLU A 593 40.84 -12.39 4.10
N THR A 594 39.92 -12.87 4.94
CA THR A 594 40.22 -13.52 6.24
C THR A 594 39.87 -14.99 6.14
N GLU A 595 40.85 -15.84 6.44
CA GLU A 595 40.73 -17.29 6.51
C GLU A 595 39.76 -17.70 7.62
N GLU A 596 38.81 -18.59 7.30
CA GLU A 596 37.89 -19.19 8.27
C GLU A 596 38.66 -20.02 9.30
N ALA A 597 38.15 -20.04 10.55
CA ALA A 597 38.66 -20.91 11.59
C ALA A 597 38.52 -22.37 11.15
N PRO A 598 39.49 -23.27 11.47
CA PRO A 598 39.38 -24.65 11.07
C PRO A 598 38.16 -25.30 11.74
N ASP A 599 37.37 -25.98 10.92
CA ASP A 599 36.25 -26.84 11.29
C ASP A 599 36.60 -28.23 10.73
N SER A 600 37.02 -29.12 11.62
CA SER A 600 37.70 -30.38 11.29
C SER A 600 36.75 -31.49 10.82
N ASP A 601 35.49 -31.46 11.24
CA ASP A 601 34.44 -32.42 10.84
C ASP A 601 33.34 -31.79 9.98
N SER A 602 33.43 -30.48 9.74
CA SER A 602 32.63 -29.71 8.81
C SER A 602 31.16 -29.71 9.17
N ASP A 603 30.86 -29.55 10.46
CA ASP A 603 29.48 -29.50 10.96
C ASP A 603 28.93 -28.10 11.19
N GLY A 604 29.75 -27.07 10.94
CA GLY A 604 29.40 -25.68 11.07
C GLY A 604 29.87 -25.02 12.36
N ILE A 605 30.43 -25.78 13.31
CA ILE A 605 31.02 -25.26 14.54
C ILE A 605 32.55 -25.31 14.42
N SER A 606 33.24 -24.21 14.70
CA SER A 606 34.70 -24.19 14.58
C SER A 606 35.36 -25.04 15.66
N ASP A 607 36.53 -25.64 15.38
CA ASP A 607 37.27 -26.53 16.29
C ASP A 607 37.48 -25.97 17.73
N ASP A 608 37.51 -24.64 17.87
CA ASP A 608 37.73 -23.96 19.16
C ASP A 608 36.43 -23.81 19.99
N ASP A 609 35.27 -23.90 19.35
CA ASP A 609 33.93 -23.80 19.95
C ASP A 609 33.17 -25.14 19.96
N ASP A 610 33.72 -26.18 19.32
CA ASP A 610 33.19 -27.53 19.25
C ASP A 610 33.69 -28.44 20.41
N ALA A 611 32.77 -29.08 21.14
CA ALA A 611 33.09 -30.03 22.22
C ALA A 611 33.49 -31.42 21.70
N CYS A 612 33.08 -31.79 20.48
CA CYS A 612 33.46 -32.97 19.74
C CYS A 612 34.03 -32.69 18.31
N PRO A 613 35.20 -31.98 18.18
CA PRO A 613 35.78 -31.50 16.89
C PRO A 613 36.16 -32.51 15.80
N ASP A 614 35.84 -33.79 15.98
CA ASP A 614 36.09 -34.84 15.01
C ASP A 614 34.78 -35.64 14.70
N GLU A 615 33.63 -35.20 15.20
CA GLU A 615 32.31 -35.83 15.13
C GLU A 615 31.26 -34.86 14.60
N ASN A 616 31.04 -34.91 13.28
CA ASN A 616 30.06 -34.05 12.63
C ASN A 616 28.65 -34.23 13.22
N ALA A 617 28.17 -33.20 13.92
CA ALA A 617 26.89 -33.24 14.63
C ALA A 617 25.73 -32.58 13.87
N SER A 618 25.95 -32.24 12.60
CA SER A 618 24.96 -31.59 11.74
C SER A 618 23.62 -32.34 11.70
N GLY A 619 22.54 -31.61 12.00
CA GLY A 619 21.18 -32.14 12.04
C GLY A 619 20.84 -32.97 13.28
N HIS A 620 21.78 -33.12 14.22
CA HIS A 620 21.61 -33.95 15.42
C HIS A 620 22.18 -33.31 16.70
N ASP A 621 22.44 -32.01 16.69
CA ASP A 621 22.98 -31.21 17.80
C ASP A 621 21.97 -30.11 18.18
N ALA A 622 21.08 -30.42 19.12
CA ALA A 622 20.03 -29.49 19.50
C ALA A 622 20.51 -28.43 20.51
N ASP A 623 21.63 -28.64 21.19
CA ASP A 623 22.19 -27.66 22.14
C ASP A 623 23.43 -26.91 21.61
N ALA A 624 23.80 -27.18 20.35
CA ALA A 624 24.85 -26.52 19.58
C ALA A 624 26.23 -26.61 20.27
N ASP A 625 26.51 -27.74 20.92
CA ASP A 625 27.79 -27.98 21.60
C ASP A 625 28.82 -28.71 20.73
N GLY A 626 28.46 -29.08 19.49
CA GLY A 626 29.28 -29.79 18.52
C GLY A 626 29.28 -31.30 18.70
N CYS A 627 28.44 -31.85 19.57
CA CYS A 627 28.32 -33.30 19.76
C CYS A 627 26.92 -33.81 19.36
N ILE A 628 26.88 -34.96 18.67
CA ILE A 628 25.59 -35.62 18.37
C ILE A 628 24.88 -36.02 19.67
N ASP A 629 23.62 -35.57 19.81
CA ASP A 629 22.74 -35.82 20.94
C ASP A 629 22.29 -37.27 21.09
N ASP A 630 21.89 -37.63 22.31
CA ASP A 630 21.18 -38.87 22.68
C ASP A 630 19.88 -38.44 23.37
N SER A 631 18.88 -38.10 22.54
CA SER A 631 17.70 -37.35 22.96
C SER A 631 16.74 -38.13 23.86
N ASP A 632 16.72 -39.46 23.79
CA ASP A 632 15.95 -40.31 24.68
C ASP A 632 16.79 -40.97 25.81
N ASN A 633 18.12 -40.79 25.74
CA ASN A 633 19.11 -41.16 26.72
C ASN A 633 19.20 -42.69 26.93
N ASP A 634 18.97 -43.46 25.86
CA ASP A 634 19.04 -44.92 25.85
C ASP A 634 20.48 -45.45 25.62
N GLY A 635 21.39 -44.55 25.21
CA GLY A 635 22.79 -44.82 24.94
C GLY A 635 23.13 -45.00 23.45
N VAL A 636 22.18 -44.75 22.54
CA VAL A 636 22.34 -44.65 21.10
C VAL A 636 22.21 -43.17 20.71
N LYS A 637 23.11 -42.71 19.83
CA LYS A 637 23.11 -41.32 19.37
C LYS A 637 22.09 -41.13 18.25
N ASN A 638 21.49 -39.94 18.18
CA ASN A 638 20.39 -39.61 17.27
C ASN A 638 20.67 -39.92 15.79
N ASP A 639 21.92 -39.82 15.35
CA ASP A 639 22.35 -40.11 13.97
C ASP A 639 22.22 -41.59 13.57
N VAL A 640 22.20 -42.49 14.56
CA VAL A 640 22.09 -43.93 14.38
C VAL A 640 20.92 -44.55 15.15
N ASP A 641 20.16 -43.73 15.87
CA ASP A 641 18.97 -44.14 16.59
C ASP A 641 17.78 -44.26 15.62
N VAL A 642 17.12 -45.41 15.63
CA VAL A 642 15.95 -45.68 14.78
C VAL A 642 14.73 -44.90 15.29
N CYS A 643 14.75 -44.55 16.56
CA CYS A 643 13.72 -43.89 17.33
C CYS A 643 14.35 -42.84 18.27
N PRO A 644 14.92 -41.72 17.76
CA PRO A 644 15.71 -40.77 18.57
C PRO A 644 15.01 -40.14 19.79
N PHE A 645 13.71 -40.38 19.95
CA PHE A 645 12.89 -39.85 21.05
C PHE A 645 12.10 -40.95 21.82
N ASP A 646 12.35 -42.25 21.56
CA ASP A 646 11.71 -43.38 22.26
C ASP A 646 12.75 -44.44 22.68
N PRO A 647 13.10 -44.51 23.99
CA PRO A 647 14.21 -45.31 24.51
C PRO A 647 13.93 -46.82 24.53
N SER A 648 12.88 -47.25 23.83
CA SER A 648 12.49 -48.63 23.65
C SER A 648 12.66 -49.14 22.22
N ASP A 649 13.02 -48.29 21.25
CA ASP A 649 13.17 -48.63 19.83
C ASP A 649 11.90 -49.25 19.19
N GLU A 650 10.72 -49.04 19.78
CA GLU A 650 9.44 -49.64 19.34
C GLU A 650 8.53 -48.64 18.58
N CYS A 651 9.10 -47.72 17.80
CA CYS A 651 8.29 -46.83 16.95
C CYS A 651 7.43 -47.66 15.99
N GLN A 652 6.14 -47.31 15.92
CA GLN A 652 5.20 -47.94 14.98
C GLN A 652 5.58 -47.54 13.55
N LEU A 653 6.47 -48.30 12.91
CA LEU A 653 6.67 -48.20 11.47
C LEU A 653 5.33 -48.45 10.76
N ALA A 654 4.89 -47.48 9.97
CA ALA A 654 3.72 -47.61 9.11
C ALA A 654 3.87 -48.85 8.20
N PRO A 655 2.79 -49.62 7.94
CA PRO A 655 2.88 -50.82 7.13
C PRO A 655 3.09 -50.51 5.64
N GLU A 656 3.90 -51.36 5.00
CA GLU A 656 4.37 -51.37 3.60
C GLU A 656 3.33 -50.95 2.53
N GLU A 657 3.85 -50.22 1.54
CA GLU A 657 3.24 -49.72 0.30
C GLU A 657 2.18 -50.62 -0.38
N GLU A 658 1.03 -50.05 -0.71
CA GLU A 658 0.19 -50.56 -1.80
C GLU A 658 0.71 -50.04 -3.15
N ILE A 659 1.09 -50.97 -4.02
CA ILE A 659 1.42 -50.72 -5.42
C ILE A 659 0.14 -50.23 -6.12
N PHE A 660 0.05 -48.94 -6.42
CA PHE A 660 -0.94 -48.42 -7.36
C PHE A 660 -0.64 -48.96 -8.76
N PRO A 661 -1.66 -49.42 -9.53
CA PRO A 661 -1.45 -49.84 -10.91
C PRO A 661 -1.00 -48.64 -11.75
N GLU A 662 0.06 -48.82 -12.56
CA GLU A 662 0.52 -47.81 -13.53
C GLU A 662 -0.63 -47.33 -14.40
N ASP A 663 -0.74 -46.01 -14.55
CA ASP A 663 -1.70 -45.41 -15.46
C ASP A 663 -1.42 -45.83 -16.90
N VAL A 664 -2.48 -46.26 -17.58
CA VAL A 664 -2.45 -46.65 -18.98
C VAL A 664 -3.04 -45.50 -19.79
N PRO A 665 -2.23 -44.69 -20.49
CA PRO A 665 -2.72 -43.54 -21.23
C PRO A 665 -3.49 -44.00 -22.48
N GLY A 666 -4.65 -43.40 -22.73
CA GLY A 666 -5.43 -43.61 -23.95
C GLY A 666 -6.87 -43.11 -23.83
N CYS A 667 -7.55 -42.93 -24.96
CA CYS A 667 -8.92 -42.41 -24.95
C CYS A 667 -9.90 -43.22 -24.07
N VAL A 668 -10.43 -42.60 -23.00
CA VAL A 668 -11.34 -43.26 -22.02
C VAL A 668 -12.83 -43.14 -22.35
N HIS A 669 -13.17 -42.41 -23.41
CA HIS A 669 -14.57 -42.15 -23.77
C HIS A 669 -15.16 -43.18 -24.74
N GLU A 670 -16.14 -43.99 -24.30
CA GLU A 670 -16.80 -45.03 -25.11
C GLU A 670 -17.41 -44.53 -26.44
N SER A 671 -17.71 -43.23 -26.55
CA SER A 671 -18.26 -42.60 -27.75
C SER A 671 -17.22 -42.24 -28.81
N ALA A 672 -15.92 -42.31 -28.48
CA ALA A 672 -14.84 -42.04 -29.41
C ALA A 672 -14.55 -43.23 -30.32
N GLU A 673 -14.13 -42.96 -31.56
CA GLU A 673 -13.78 -43.99 -32.53
C GLU A 673 -12.55 -44.81 -32.12
N ASN A 674 -11.67 -44.24 -31.29
CA ASN A 674 -10.45 -44.85 -30.79
C ASN A 674 -10.47 -45.10 -29.27
N TYR A 675 -11.67 -45.27 -28.70
CA TYR A 675 -11.84 -45.66 -27.30
C TYR A 675 -10.99 -46.88 -26.91
N ASN A 676 -10.21 -46.76 -25.84
CA ASN A 676 -9.44 -47.83 -25.24
C ASN A 676 -10.05 -48.24 -23.88
N PRO A 677 -10.65 -49.44 -23.77
CA PRO A 677 -11.27 -49.89 -22.53
C PRO A 677 -10.26 -50.27 -21.42
N ASP A 678 -8.98 -50.38 -21.76
CA ASP A 678 -7.90 -50.64 -20.80
C ASP A 678 -7.18 -49.35 -20.36
N ALA A 679 -7.56 -48.18 -20.89
CA ALA A 679 -7.01 -46.91 -20.46
C ALA A 679 -7.62 -46.47 -19.12
N THR A 680 -6.76 -46.01 -18.21
CA THR A 680 -7.16 -45.45 -16.90
C THR A 680 -7.01 -43.94 -16.85
N ASP A 681 -6.30 -43.37 -17.82
CA ASP A 681 -6.01 -41.95 -17.95
C ASP A 681 -6.20 -41.49 -19.40
N ASP A 682 -6.88 -40.36 -19.62
CA ASP A 682 -7.23 -39.86 -20.95
C ASP A 682 -6.13 -38.97 -21.52
N ASP A 683 -5.36 -39.52 -22.46
CA ASP A 683 -4.21 -38.85 -23.08
C ASP A 683 -4.58 -37.82 -24.17
N GLY A 684 -5.86 -37.39 -24.21
CA GLY A 684 -6.37 -36.43 -25.19
C GLY A 684 -6.45 -36.99 -26.62
N SER A 685 -6.19 -38.29 -26.83
CA SER A 685 -6.18 -38.87 -28.17
C SER A 685 -7.57 -39.14 -28.76
N CYS A 686 -8.66 -38.93 -28.02
CA CYS A 686 -10.03 -39.25 -28.44
C CYS A 686 -10.45 -38.58 -29.76
N THR A 687 -10.84 -39.38 -30.76
CA THR A 687 -11.36 -38.94 -32.06
C THR A 687 -12.85 -39.24 -32.20
N TYR A 688 -13.65 -38.29 -32.68
CA TYR A 688 -15.11 -38.43 -32.85
C TYR A 688 -15.52 -38.12 -34.31
N GLU A 689 -16.53 -38.80 -34.85
CA GLU A 689 -17.02 -38.51 -36.21
C GLU A 689 -17.57 -37.07 -36.30
N LYS A 690 -17.07 -36.30 -37.28
CA LYS A 690 -17.51 -34.94 -37.55
C LYS A 690 -18.88 -34.96 -38.27
N GLU A 691 -19.93 -34.45 -37.63
CA GLU A 691 -21.26 -34.37 -38.23
C GLU A 691 -21.25 -33.53 -39.53
N SER A 692 -21.77 -34.11 -40.61
CA SER A 692 -21.92 -33.43 -41.89
C SER A 692 -23.11 -32.45 -41.87
N THR A 693 -22.85 -31.14 -41.81
CA THR A 693 -23.85 -30.09 -42.02
C THR A 693 -24.51 -30.17 -43.42
N PRO A 694 -25.85 -30.15 -43.55
CA PRO A 694 -26.52 -30.09 -44.85
C PRO A 694 -26.50 -28.67 -45.42
N GLY A 695 -25.89 -28.52 -46.59
CA GLY A 695 -25.75 -27.24 -47.29
C GLY A 695 -27.06 -26.57 -47.69
N PHE A 696 -27.14 -25.27 -47.40
CA PHE A 696 -28.10 -24.32 -47.95
C PHE A 696 -27.83 -24.11 -49.45
N GLY A 697 -28.70 -24.66 -50.32
CA GLY A 697 -28.64 -24.53 -51.77
C GLY A 697 -29.70 -23.57 -52.32
N ILE A 698 -29.23 -22.48 -52.91
CA ILE A 698 -29.96 -21.29 -53.36
C ILE A 698 -30.85 -21.59 -54.60
N PHE A 699 -32.07 -21.04 -54.59
CA PHE A 699 -33.00 -20.97 -55.72
C PHE A 699 -32.60 -19.86 -56.71
N ALA A 700 -32.47 -20.21 -58.01
CA ALA A 700 -32.61 -19.38 -59.24
C ALA A 700 -31.57 -19.90 -60.29
N THR A 701 -31.83 -20.20 -61.56
CA THR A 701 -32.82 -19.71 -62.53
C THR A 701 -32.91 -20.74 -63.68
N ILE A 702 -34.11 -21.02 -64.19
CA ILE A 702 -34.32 -21.56 -65.55
C ILE A 702 -34.78 -20.39 -66.43
N LEU A 703 -33.95 -19.97 -67.39
CA LEU A 703 -34.35 -19.39 -68.66
C LEU A 703 -33.17 -19.51 -69.64
N SER A 704 -33.49 -20.09 -70.82
CA SER A 704 -32.70 -20.38 -72.04
C SER A 704 -31.66 -21.48 -71.99
#